data_AF-A0A8H5BI48-F1
#
_entry.id   AF-A0A8H5BI48-F1
#
_cell.length_a   1.000
_cell.length_b   1.000
_cell.length_c   1.000
_cell.angle_alpha   90.00
_cell.angle_beta   90.00
_cell.angle_gamma   90.00
#
_symmetry.space_group_name_H-M   'P 1'
#
loop_
_entity.id
_entity.type
_entity.pdbx_description
1 polymer ?
#
loop_
_entity_poly.entity_id
_entity_poly.type
_entity_poly.pdbx_seq_one_letter_code
_entity_poly.pdbx_strand_id
1 'polypeptide(L)'
;MLTVHLEAVADSVDVEEEATGVDEEGQGAVPVVDVVEDVEDSAVIVVDAEADEVHLVVDAEPPVVAVLAGVAAHAEEEAPTPHEGVFIAKGKDHMLVTKNLVPGDSVYGEKRISIDGGVEGTKTEYRVWNPFRSKLAAGVLGGLDNIFIKPGAKVLYLGAASGTSVSHVADIVGPEGNVYAVEFSPRSGRDLINMAKKRTNVIPIVEDARLPNKYRMLLPIVDVIFADVAQPDQARIVIHNAESFLKEGGHVVISIKASCIDSTQPADVIFAQEVQTLKKHNFKPLEQVTLEPYERDHAMVTAVDFGTTDPDHSFTEYEHDSYAESYTSNSHHHWSSRDRDEEQLPLYSNAMTEEKARRRVKGTTHSAGVGAEEYDRGPMSEKEAYGEYYDDEGKDVYNKIRPAASRLGSGRLPQPPLPPPTSLKEFALQNLEHLPAIIYTLLACYTRFHKIGASNVVVWDEAHFGKFGSHYLKREFYFDVHPPLGKMLVGLAGLLSGYDGSFEFKSGEAYPENVPYVAMRVMLATFGVGMVPLAWYTAVELGMSQWASHLTAMMVLFDVGWLCISRFILLDSMLLFFTVLAVFCLTKFHNQQWHVKMIGLFVTALVGVYTIEDLWNKFGDTTMSVRDQARHWIARVVCLIVVPILVFMMSFKIHFLVLNHSGPGDAQMSSLFQANLVGNDFGKNPLEIAFGSKVTLKNMGWGGGLLHSHVQTYPVGSSQQQVTCYHYKDSNNDWNIVPRWDEPAYQPNGEMRYLKDGDVIRLQHAMTERNLHSHTVVAPVTKENYEVSCYGNVTIGDNHDYWKVEVVDDIKRGTHIDRIHSLTTRLRFRHQALGCYLRAANAILPQWGFKQVEVSCDKENNPMDQHTYWNVESHWNDRLPPGDTKFYKSPFLRDFWHLNVAMITSNNALIPDPDKEDILASKPFDWPFIHLGLRMCGWGDTQLKYYLMGTPIIWWGSTLSLGVALVSLLVYLLRWQRKYNDMDAREWDHFLYVGKIAFLGWVFHYVPFLIMGRVTYLHHYLPTLYFAVLMFSHVLDHFVFTSKRLSHQTKTVVFGIFTTLLIFSFWWFKDVAFGINGPINEHKGLQWRKSWNIYEEN
;
A
#
# COMPACT_ATOMS: atom_id res chain seq x y z
N MET A 1 51.44 9.39 -25.60
CA MET A 1 52.75 9.50 -24.91
C MET A 1 52.45 9.54 -23.42
N LEU A 2 53.13 8.69 -22.63
CA LEU A 2 52.82 8.29 -21.24
C LEU A 2 51.75 7.20 -21.08
N THR A 3 52.16 6.02 -21.54
CA THR A 3 51.87 4.69 -21.01
C THR A 3 52.40 4.57 -19.57
N VAL A 4 51.66 3.94 -18.66
CA VAL A 4 52.23 3.30 -17.45
C VAL A 4 51.60 1.93 -17.30
N HIS A 5 52.45 0.93 -17.50
CA HIS A 5 52.25 -0.51 -17.27
C HIS A 5 51.89 -0.84 -15.83
N LEU A 6 51.20 -1.96 -15.64
CA LEU A 6 51.57 -2.99 -14.66
C LEU A 6 51.00 -4.34 -15.14
N GLU A 7 51.89 -5.12 -15.77
CA GLU A 7 51.75 -6.56 -16.00
C GLU A 7 52.21 -7.32 -14.75
N ALA A 8 51.59 -8.47 -14.47
CA ALA A 8 52.20 -9.56 -13.73
C ALA A 8 51.84 -10.90 -14.39
N VAL A 9 52.84 -11.77 -14.43
CA VAL A 9 53.08 -12.90 -15.34
C VAL A 9 53.05 -14.23 -14.56
N ALA A 10 52.92 -15.35 -15.28
CA ALA A 10 53.21 -16.76 -14.92
C ALA A 10 52.07 -17.55 -14.24
N ASP A 11 51.83 -18.84 -14.47
CA ASP A 11 52.39 -19.85 -15.38
C ASP A 11 51.51 -21.12 -15.32
N SER A 12 51.29 -21.75 -16.48
CA SER A 12 51.30 -23.20 -16.81
C SER A 12 50.64 -24.32 -15.95
N VAL A 13 50.09 -25.30 -16.70
CA VAL A 13 50.05 -26.78 -16.50
C VAL A 13 48.68 -27.42 -16.16
N ASP A 14 48.00 -27.83 -17.24
CA ASP A 14 47.64 -29.22 -17.64
C ASP A 14 46.66 -30.14 -16.87
N VAL A 15 45.73 -30.67 -17.70
CA VAL A 15 45.38 -32.09 -17.94
C VAL A 15 44.07 -32.67 -17.34
N GLU A 16 43.18 -33.01 -18.30
CA GLU A 16 42.29 -34.19 -18.48
C GLU A 16 41.30 -34.57 -17.35
N GLU A 17 40.11 -35.11 -17.59
CA GLU A 17 39.76 -36.17 -18.55
C GLU A 17 38.22 -36.26 -18.73
N GLU A 18 37.85 -36.95 -19.82
CA GLU A 18 36.53 -37.22 -20.38
C GLU A 18 35.53 -37.96 -19.48
N ALA A 19 34.23 -37.85 -19.81
CA ALA A 19 33.36 -39.02 -19.91
C ALA A 19 32.15 -38.75 -20.82
N THR A 20 32.12 -39.49 -21.92
CA THR A 20 31.03 -39.64 -22.89
C THR A 20 29.96 -40.61 -22.38
N GLY A 21 28.74 -40.49 -22.91
CA GLY A 21 27.65 -41.44 -22.67
C GLY A 21 26.45 -41.15 -23.57
N VAL A 22 26.45 -41.79 -24.74
CA VAL A 22 25.34 -41.89 -25.71
C VAL A 22 24.43 -43.05 -25.28
N ASP A 23 23.11 -42.96 -25.51
CA ASP A 23 22.35 -44.00 -26.24
C ASP A 23 20.87 -43.59 -26.48
N GLU A 24 20.49 -43.88 -27.73
CA GLU A 24 19.20 -43.86 -28.44
C GLU A 24 18.20 -44.89 -27.84
N GLU A 25 16.92 -45.10 -28.19
CA GLU A 25 15.98 -44.70 -29.25
C GLU A 25 14.59 -45.26 -28.83
N GLY A 26 13.50 -44.74 -29.41
CA GLY A 26 12.54 -45.67 -30.03
C GLY A 26 11.12 -45.89 -29.44
N GLN A 27 10.15 -45.32 -30.17
CA GLN A 27 8.92 -45.95 -30.69
C GLN A 27 7.62 -46.01 -29.87
N GLY A 28 6.55 -45.52 -30.53
CA GLY A 28 5.41 -46.41 -30.85
C GLY A 28 4.01 -45.90 -30.47
N ALA A 29 3.27 -45.39 -31.45
CA ALA A 29 1.85 -45.02 -31.35
C ALA A 29 0.91 -46.16 -31.84
N VAL A 30 -0.40 -45.82 -31.87
CA VAL A 30 -1.59 -46.40 -32.55
C VAL A 30 -2.39 -47.55 -31.84
N PRO A 31 -3.69 -47.83 -32.17
CA PRO A 31 -4.91 -47.02 -32.44
C PRO A 31 -6.23 -47.58 -31.78
N VAL A 32 -7.40 -47.04 -32.18
CA VAL A 32 -8.75 -47.70 -32.43
C VAL A 32 -9.88 -47.43 -31.40
N VAL A 33 -10.88 -46.56 -31.68
CA VAL A 33 -12.21 -46.68 -32.37
C VAL A 33 -13.41 -47.04 -31.45
N ASP A 34 -14.46 -46.24 -31.67
CA ASP A 34 -15.89 -46.23 -31.34
C ASP A 34 -16.63 -47.53 -30.95
N VAL A 35 -17.64 -47.35 -30.07
CA VAL A 35 -18.94 -48.03 -30.13
C VAL A 35 -20.07 -47.02 -29.85
N VAL A 36 -21.06 -47.04 -30.74
CA VAL A 36 -22.30 -46.27 -30.82
C VAL A 36 -23.44 -47.06 -30.14
N GLU A 37 -24.38 -46.39 -29.47
CA GLU A 37 -25.80 -46.78 -29.54
C GLU A 37 -26.73 -45.56 -29.27
N ASP A 38 -27.72 -45.44 -30.13
CA ASP A 38 -28.70 -44.37 -30.33
C ASP A 38 -29.83 -44.33 -29.27
N VAL A 39 -30.55 -43.18 -29.18
CA VAL A 39 -31.96 -43.02 -29.61
C VAL A 39 -32.56 -41.70 -29.07
N GLU A 40 -32.93 -40.84 -30.04
CA GLU A 40 -34.08 -39.90 -30.18
C GLU A 40 -34.41 -38.91 -29.02
N ASP A 41 -34.58 -37.59 -29.22
CA ASP A 41 -35.65 -37.02 -30.04
C ASP A 41 -35.53 -35.48 -30.22
N SER A 42 -35.92 -35.02 -31.42
CA SER A 42 -36.58 -33.72 -31.77
C SER A 42 -35.84 -32.34 -31.79
N ALA A 43 -35.31 -32.03 -32.98
CA ALA A 43 -35.52 -30.83 -33.84
C ALA A 43 -35.41 -29.36 -33.34
N VAL A 44 -34.25 -28.76 -33.66
CA VAL A 44 -33.95 -27.48 -34.38
C VAL A 44 -35.02 -26.38 -34.47
N ILE A 45 -34.68 -25.16 -33.97
CA ILE A 45 -34.86 -23.87 -34.68
C ILE A 45 -33.69 -22.93 -34.30
N VAL A 46 -32.98 -22.45 -35.32
CA VAL A 46 -32.02 -21.34 -35.27
C VAL A 46 -32.80 -20.02 -35.23
N VAL A 47 -32.50 -19.11 -34.31
CA VAL A 47 -33.04 -17.74 -34.32
C VAL A 47 -31.90 -16.75 -34.33
N ASP A 48 -31.71 -16.15 -35.51
CA ASP A 48 -31.00 -14.90 -35.77
C ASP A 48 -31.54 -13.79 -34.87
N ALA A 49 -30.64 -12.96 -34.34
CA ALA A 49 -30.99 -11.77 -33.60
C ALA A 49 -30.54 -10.54 -34.41
N GLU A 50 -31.45 -9.95 -35.17
CA GLU A 50 -31.29 -8.60 -35.72
C GLU A 50 -32.56 -7.76 -35.51
N ALA A 51 -32.31 -6.55 -34.99
CA ALA A 51 -32.98 -5.27 -35.16
C ALA A 51 -34.53 -5.16 -35.09
N ASP A 52 -35.01 -4.37 -34.12
CA ASP A 52 -36.30 -3.65 -34.20
C ASP A 52 -36.14 -2.23 -33.61
N GLU A 53 -35.60 -1.31 -34.40
CA GLU A 53 -35.90 0.13 -34.31
C GLU A 53 -36.70 0.52 -35.56
N VAL A 54 -37.95 0.92 -35.38
CA VAL A 54 -38.78 1.48 -36.46
C VAL A 54 -38.80 2.99 -36.31
N HIS A 55 -38.11 3.68 -37.21
CA HIS A 55 -38.27 5.12 -37.43
C HIS A 55 -39.42 5.37 -38.41
N LEU A 56 -40.36 6.24 -38.03
CA LEU A 56 -41.37 6.82 -38.93
C LEU A 56 -41.07 8.30 -39.13
N VAL A 57 -40.96 8.69 -40.40
CA VAL A 57 -40.87 10.06 -40.90
C VAL A 57 -42.29 10.60 -41.06
N VAL A 58 -42.51 11.83 -40.59
CA VAL A 58 -43.77 12.57 -40.68
C VAL A 58 -43.91 13.17 -42.07
N ASP A 59 -45.04 12.94 -42.73
CA ASP A 59 -45.54 13.81 -43.80
C ASP A 59 -47.03 14.09 -43.60
N ALA A 60 -47.43 15.28 -44.03
CA ALA A 60 -48.62 16.04 -43.66
C ALA A 60 -49.99 15.41 -44.01
N GLU A 61 -51.02 15.88 -43.29
CA GLU A 61 -52.47 15.60 -43.29
C GLU A 61 -53.20 15.54 -44.68
N PRO A 62 -54.55 15.34 -44.75
CA PRO A 62 -55.45 14.20 -44.44
C PRO A 62 -56.32 13.83 -45.71
N PRO A 63 -57.52 13.18 -45.72
CA PRO A 63 -58.28 12.34 -44.78
C PRO A 63 -58.83 10.98 -45.39
N VAL A 64 -59.56 10.20 -44.57
CA VAL A 64 -60.65 9.22 -44.89
C VAL A 64 -60.32 7.71 -45.14
N VAL A 65 -60.54 6.92 -44.07
CA VAL A 65 -61.27 5.62 -43.93
C VAL A 65 -60.86 4.38 -44.77
N ALA A 66 -60.33 3.34 -44.09
CA ALA A 66 -60.90 1.98 -43.94
C ALA A 66 -59.85 1.01 -43.34
N VAL A 67 -59.90 0.64 -42.05
CA VAL A 67 -60.60 -0.53 -41.44
C VAL A 67 -59.75 -1.83 -41.38
N LEU A 68 -59.54 -2.29 -40.13
CA LEU A 68 -59.19 -3.63 -39.60
C LEU A 68 -57.70 -4.08 -39.49
N ALA A 69 -57.08 -3.76 -38.34
CA ALA A 69 -56.29 -4.68 -37.51
C ALA A 69 -56.19 -4.13 -36.07
N GLY A 70 -56.85 -4.79 -35.10
CA GLY A 70 -56.87 -4.42 -33.68
C GLY A 70 -55.56 -4.79 -32.96
N VAL A 71 -55.14 -4.16 -31.86
CA VAL A 71 -55.85 -3.41 -30.82
C VAL A 71 -54.99 -2.19 -30.45
N ALA A 72 -55.43 -1.00 -30.83
CA ALA A 72 -54.88 0.27 -30.36
C ALA A 72 -55.79 0.81 -29.25
N ALA A 73 -55.25 1.02 -28.05
CA ALA A 73 -55.97 1.67 -26.96
C ALA A 73 -55.81 3.19 -27.11
N HIS A 74 -56.85 3.85 -27.62
CA HIS A 74 -57.07 5.27 -27.39
C HIS A 74 -57.35 5.48 -25.89
N ALA A 75 -56.54 6.28 -25.20
CA ALA A 75 -56.81 6.76 -23.85
C ALA A 75 -57.03 8.28 -23.91
N GLU A 76 -58.27 8.72 -23.69
CA GLU A 76 -58.65 10.12 -23.49
C GLU A 76 -58.54 10.49 -21.99
N GLU A 77 -58.07 11.71 -21.75
CA GLU A 77 -58.14 12.54 -20.53
C GLU A 77 -57.71 11.91 -19.18
N GLU A 78 -56.46 12.23 -18.81
CA GLU A 78 -55.82 11.93 -17.51
C GLU A 78 -56.61 12.57 -16.35
N ALA A 79 -57.26 11.76 -15.52
CA ALA A 79 -57.78 12.24 -14.24
C ALA A 79 -56.69 12.03 -13.17
N PRO A 80 -56.20 13.09 -12.49
CA PRO A 80 -55.29 12.93 -11.37
C PRO A 80 -55.96 12.11 -10.27
N THR A 81 -55.23 11.17 -9.68
CA THR A 81 -55.69 10.49 -8.46
C THR A 81 -55.61 11.46 -7.27
N PRO A 82 -56.25 11.14 -6.12
CA PRO A 82 -56.05 11.90 -4.88
C PRO A 82 -54.58 11.94 -4.41
N HIS A 83 -53.71 11.04 -4.93
CA HIS A 83 -52.28 11.01 -4.62
C HIS A 83 -51.45 11.71 -5.71
N GLU A 84 -50.74 12.75 -5.30
CA GLU A 84 -49.84 13.49 -6.18
C GLU A 84 -48.75 12.57 -6.76
N GLY A 85 -48.52 12.64 -8.08
CA GLY A 85 -47.53 11.82 -8.79
C GLY A 85 -48.03 10.43 -9.22
N VAL A 86 -49.28 10.07 -8.92
CA VAL A 86 -49.94 8.84 -9.36
C VAL A 86 -51.15 9.16 -10.25
N PHE A 87 -51.29 8.42 -11.35
CA PHE A 87 -52.31 8.67 -12.37
C PHE A 87 -53.10 7.39 -12.68
N ILE A 88 -54.31 7.53 -13.26
CA ILE A 88 -55.08 6.41 -13.78
C ILE A 88 -55.19 6.54 -15.29
N ALA A 89 -54.64 5.57 -16.02
CA ALA A 89 -54.88 5.43 -17.44
C ALA A 89 -56.26 4.79 -17.65
N LYS A 90 -57.19 5.55 -18.27
CA LYS A 90 -58.52 5.06 -18.62
C LYS A 90 -58.47 4.28 -19.93
N GLY A 91 -58.90 3.02 -19.89
CA GLY A 91 -59.02 2.13 -21.04
C GLY A 91 -60.12 1.11 -20.78
N LYS A 92 -60.10 -0.03 -21.49
CA LYS A 92 -61.05 -1.14 -21.26
C LYS A 92 -60.98 -1.68 -19.83
N ASP A 93 -59.77 -1.70 -19.27
CA ASP A 93 -59.49 -1.90 -17.84
C ASP A 93 -58.74 -0.65 -17.35
N HIS A 94 -59.15 -0.08 -16.21
CA HIS A 94 -58.44 1.05 -15.59
C HIS A 94 -57.10 0.57 -15.02
N MET A 95 -56.01 1.27 -15.35
CA MET A 95 -54.67 0.91 -14.90
C MET A 95 -54.05 2.05 -14.08
N LEU A 96 -53.45 1.71 -12.93
CA LEU A 96 -52.65 2.64 -12.14
C LEU A 96 -51.31 2.87 -12.85
N VAL A 97 -50.89 4.12 -13.03
CA VAL A 97 -49.65 4.47 -13.74
C VAL A 97 -48.85 5.55 -13.02
N THR A 98 -47.52 5.52 -13.17
CA THR A 98 -46.59 6.57 -12.70
C THR A 98 -45.83 7.16 -13.87
N LYS A 99 -45.44 8.43 -13.80
CA LYS A 99 -44.65 9.08 -14.86
C LYS A 99 -43.23 8.52 -14.88
N ASN A 100 -42.77 8.02 -16.03
CA ASN A 100 -41.45 7.42 -16.16
C ASN A 100 -40.34 8.48 -16.13
N LEU A 101 -39.41 8.38 -15.19
CA LEU A 101 -38.22 9.24 -15.14
C LEU A 101 -37.17 8.88 -16.20
N VAL A 102 -37.18 7.64 -16.72
CA VAL A 102 -36.23 7.16 -17.73
C VAL A 102 -37.01 6.63 -18.94
N PRO A 103 -37.48 7.53 -19.83
CA PRO A 103 -38.25 7.13 -21.01
C PRO A 103 -37.48 6.11 -21.86
N GLY A 104 -38.17 5.07 -22.33
CA GLY A 104 -37.56 3.99 -23.12
C GLY A 104 -37.21 2.73 -22.33
N ASP A 105 -37.13 2.80 -20.99
CA ASP A 105 -36.68 1.70 -20.14
C ASP A 105 -37.80 1.18 -19.21
N SER A 106 -38.11 -0.11 -19.30
CA SER A 106 -38.95 -0.83 -18.34
C SER A 106 -38.09 -1.57 -17.32
N VAL A 107 -38.49 -1.60 -16.04
CA VAL A 107 -37.66 -2.19 -14.98
C VAL A 107 -37.89 -3.70 -14.83
N TYR A 108 -39.14 -4.15 -14.93
CA TYR A 108 -39.51 -5.55 -14.73
C TYR A 108 -40.45 -6.09 -15.83
N GLY A 109 -40.43 -5.44 -17.00
CA GLY A 109 -41.23 -5.81 -18.17
C GLY A 109 -42.68 -5.31 -18.11
N GLU A 110 -42.96 -4.30 -17.30
CA GLU A 110 -44.27 -3.64 -17.22
C GLU A 110 -44.61 -2.89 -18.52
N LYS A 111 -45.92 -2.78 -18.79
CA LYS A 111 -46.42 -2.01 -19.94
C LYS A 111 -46.11 -0.52 -19.74
N ARG A 112 -45.74 0.14 -20.84
CA ARG A 112 -45.45 1.58 -20.90
C ARG A 112 -46.45 2.26 -21.83
N ILE A 113 -46.85 3.49 -21.47
CA ILE A 113 -47.82 4.30 -22.22
C ILE A 113 -47.14 5.61 -22.57
N SER A 114 -46.98 5.89 -23.85
CA SER A 114 -46.34 7.13 -24.32
C SER A 114 -47.39 8.11 -24.84
N ILE A 115 -47.33 9.34 -24.34
CA ILE A 115 -48.22 10.45 -24.72
C ILE A 115 -47.35 11.55 -25.34
N ASP A 116 -47.80 12.12 -26.45
CA ASP A 116 -47.08 13.18 -27.14
C ASP A 116 -47.25 14.51 -26.39
N GLY A 117 -46.14 15.14 -26.00
CA GLY A 117 -46.10 16.24 -25.04
C GLY A 117 -46.50 17.62 -25.58
N GLY A 118 -47.15 17.70 -26.75
CA GLY A 118 -47.62 18.96 -27.35
C GLY A 118 -46.53 19.91 -27.88
N VAL A 119 -45.25 19.55 -27.77
CA VAL A 119 -44.09 20.25 -28.35
C VAL A 119 -43.27 19.24 -29.16
N GLU A 120 -43.04 19.52 -30.44
CA GLU A 120 -42.33 18.64 -31.37
C GLU A 120 -41.03 18.08 -30.73
N GLY A 121 -40.99 16.77 -30.55
CA GLY A 121 -39.81 16.03 -30.07
C GLY A 121 -39.80 15.64 -28.58
N THR A 122 -40.81 15.97 -27.78
CA THR A 122 -40.89 15.55 -26.36
C THR A 122 -42.02 14.56 -26.09
N LYS A 123 -41.71 13.26 -26.09
CA LYS A 123 -42.66 12.20 -25.68
C LYS A 123 -42.57 11.99 -24.17
N THR A 124 -43.69 12.13 -23.46
CA THR A 124 -43.79 11.76 -22.04
C THR A 124 -44.24 10.31 -21.95
N GLU A 125 -43.53 9.50 -21.17
CA GLU A 125 -43.85 8.09 -20.99
C GLU A 125 -44.31 7.82 -19.55
N TYR A 126 -45.30 6.94 -19.40
CA TYR A 126 -45.85 6.46 -18.15
C TYR A 126 -45.65 4.94 -18.04
N ARG A 127 -45.54 4.44 -16.82
CA ARG A 127 -45.35 3.01 -16.50
C ARG A 127 -46.54 2.48 -15.73
N VAL A 128 -47.05 1.32 -16.15
CA VAL A 128 -48.15 0.64 -15.44
C VAL A 128 -47.64 0.06 -14.12
N TRP A 129 -48.31 0.42 -13.02
CA TRP A 129 -47.99 -0.02 -11.68
C TRP A 129 -48.90 -1.18 -11.27
N ASN A 130 -48.34 -2.39 -11.21
CA ASN A 130 -49.12 -3.61 -10.98
C ASN A 130 -49.38 -3.85 -9.46
N PRO A 131 -50.65 -3.87 -9.00
CA PRO A 131 -50.98 -4.09 -7.59
C PRO A 131 -50.67 -5.51 -7.09
N PHE A 132 -50.62 -6.52 -7.96
CA PHE A 132 -50.24 -7.89 -7.59
C PHE A 132 -48.71 -8.06 -7.41
N ARG A 133 -47.91 -7.04 -7.70
CA ARG A 133 -46.45 -7.05 -7.53
C ARG A 133 -45.94 -5.97 -6.58
N SER A 134 -46.81 -5.04 -6.16
CA SER A 134 -46.45 -3.91 -5.32
C SER A 134 -47.52 -3.68 -4.26
N LYS A 135 -47.17 -3.91 -3.00
CA LYS A 135 -48.08 -3.74 -1.85
C LYS A 135 -48.54 -2.29 -1.68
N LEU A 136 -47.68 -1.34 -2.05
CA LEU A 136 -48.03 0.08 -2.05
C LEU A 136 -49.09 0.39 -3.11
N ALA A 137 -48.98 -0.16 -4.33
CA ALA A 137 -50.02 -0.02 -5.36
C ALA A 137 -51.32 -0.72 -4.95
N ALA A 138 -51.23 -1.89 -4.30
CA ALA A 138 -52.39 -2.59 -3.78
C ALA A 138 -53.16 -1.75 -2.75
N GLY A 139 -52.48 -1.02 -1.86
CA GLY A 139 -53.20 -0.17 -0.91
C GLY A 139 -53.69 1.15 -1.48
N VAL A 140 -53.01 1.72 -2.49
CA VAL A 140 -53.57 2.86 -3.25
C VAL A 140 -54.90 2.46 -3.90
N LEU A 141 -54.98 1.27 -4.51
CA LEU A 141 -56.24 0.75 -5.07
C LEU A 141 -57.22 0.24 -3.99
N GLY A 142 -56.68 -0.20 -2.85
CA GLY A 142 -57.44 -0.61 -1.67
C GLY A 142 -58.11 0.55 -0.91
N GLY A 143 -57.86 1.79 -1.34
CA GLY A 143 -58.52 2.98 -0.82
C GLY A 143 -57.77 3.68 0.31
N LEU A 144 -56.45 3.54 0.40
CA LEU A 144 -55.64 4.30 1.36
C LEU A 144 -55.75 5.81 1.09
N ASP A 145 -56.19 6.61 2.06
CA ASP A 145 -56.44 8.04 1.89
C ASP A 145 -55.15 8.84 1.60
N ASN A 146 -54.03 8.47 2.23
CA ASN A 146 -52.75 9.14 2.01
C ASN A 146 -51.54 8.20 2.19
N ILE A 147 -50.70 8.10 1.16
CA ILE A 147 -49.42 7.37 1.21
C ILE A 147 -48.25 8.24 1.67
N PHE A 148 -48.44 9.55 1.82
CA PHE A 148 -47.46 10.58 2.20
C PHE A 148 -46.22 10.73 1.29
N ILE A 149 -46.02 9.81 0.35
CA ILE A 149 -45.04 9.88 -0.72
C ILE A 149 -45.60 10.80 -1.81
N LYS A 150 -44.95 11.95 -1.99
CA LYS A 150 -45.34 12.98 -2.95
C LYS A 150 -44.11 13.50 -3.72
N PRO A 151 -44.32 14.20 -4.85
CA PRO A 151 -43.22 14.84 -5.57
C PRO A 151 -42.36 15.73 -4.66
N GLY A 152 -41.04 15.59 -4.75
CA GLY A 152 -40.04 16.31 -3.95
C GLY A 152 -39.77 15.74 -2.55
N ALA A 153 -40.48 14.70 -2.10
CA ALA A 153 -40.27 14.12 -0.77
C ALA A 153 -38.97 13.30 -0.66
N LYS A 154 -38.37 13.25 0.53
CA LYS A 154 -37.28 12.31 0.86
C LYS A 154 -37.87 11.07 1.51
N VAL A 155 -37.72 9.92 0.85
CA VAL A 155 -38.32 8.64 1.29
C VAL A 155 -37.23 7.66 1.69
N LEU A 156 -37.33 7.09 2.89
CA LEU A 156 -36.54 5.93 3.30
C LEU A 156 -37.36 4.66 3.05
N TYR A 157 -36.90 3.84 2.11
CA TYR A 157 -37.54 2.58 1.75
C TYR A 157 -36.80 1.41 2.42
N LEU A 158 -37.45 0.71 3.35
CA LEU A 158 -36.92 -0.46 4.05
C LEU A 158 -37.43 -1.76 3.39
N GLY A 159 -36.51 -2.61 2.92
CA GLY A 159 -36.87 -3.86 2.22
C GLY A 159 -37.03 -3.67 0.71
N ALA A 160 -36.09 -2.98 0.06
CA ALA A 160 -36.17 -2.57 -1.33
C ALA A 160 -36.09 -3.70 -2.39
N ALA A 161 -35.69 -4.91 -1.99
CA ALA A 161 -35.58 -6.10 -2.83
C ALA A 161 -34.92 -5.81 -4.20
N SER A 162 -35.50 -6.29 -5.30
CA SER A 162 -34.96 -6.15 -6.67
C SER A 162 -35.31 -4.81 -7.35
N GLY A 163 -35.92 -3.85 -6.63
CA GLY A 163 -36.18 -2.50 -7.14
C GLY A 163 -37.50 -2.32 -7.92
N THR A 164 -38.42 -3.28 -7.91
CA THR A 164 -39.72 -3.20 -8.61
C THR A 164 -40.58 -2.03 -8.11
N SER A 165 -41.00 -2.05 -6.84
CA SER A 165 -41.78 -0.98 -6.22
C SER A 165 -40.98 0.30 -6.02
N VAL A 166 -39.68 0.18 -5.69
CA VAL A 166 -38.78 1.31 -5.45
C VAL A 166 -38.68 2.20 -6.70
N SER A 167 -38.68 1.60 -7.89
CA SER A 167 -38.66 2.36 -9.14
C SER A 167 -39.92 3.21 -9.36
N HIS A 168 -41.09 2.76 -8.89
CA HIS A 168 -42.33 3.55 -8.96
C HIS A 168 -42.36 4.63 -7.87
N VAL A 169 -41.86 4.35 -6.67
CA VAL A 169 -41.70 5.36 -5.62
C VAL A 169 -40.75 6.48 -6.08
N ALA A 170 -39.66 6.11 -6.77
CA ALA A 170 -38.75 7.07 -7.37
C ALA A 170 -39.43 7.94 -8.44
N ASP A 171 -40.26 7.34 -9.29
CA ASP A 171 -41.04 8.04 -10.31
C ASP A 171 -42.05 9.04 -9.68
N ILE A 172 -42.71 8.68 -8.58
CA ILE A 172 -43.67 9.54 -7.84
C ILE A 172 -42.96 10.72 -7.18
N VAL A 173 -41.84 10.44 -6.50
CA VAL A 173 -41.02 11.46 -5.84
C VAL A 173 -40.40 12.42 -6.86
N GLY A 174 -40.13 11.96 -8.07
CA GLY A 174 -39.63 12.78 -9.16
C GLY A 174 -38.16 13.20 -8.98
N PRO A 175 -37.65 14.08 -9.85
CA PRO A 175 -36.23 14.44 -9.89
C PRO A 175 -35.77 15.33 -8.72
N GLU A 176 -36.70 15.99 -8.02
CA GLU A 176 -36.39 16.91 -6.92
C GLU A 176 -36.29 16.24 -5.55
N GLY A 177 -36.83 15.01 -5.40
CA GLY A 177 -36.74 14.24 -4.16
C GLY A 177 -35.82 13.04 -4.28
N ASN A 178 -35.60 12.33 -3.17
CA ASN A 178 -34.66 11.22 -3.08
C ASN A 178 -35.29 10.00 -2.41
N VAL A 179 -34.97 8.81 -2.92
CA VAL A 179 -35.37 7.53 -2.32
C VAL A 179 -34.12 6.79 -1.82
N TYR A 180 -34.02 6.64 -0.51
CA TYR A 180 -32.96 5.88 0.15
C TYR A 180 -33.43 4.43 0.31
N ALA A 181 -32.93 3.55 -0.55
CA ALA A 181 -33.43 2.18 -0.67
C ALA A 181 -32.54 1.19 0.08
N VAL A 182 -32.99 0.74 1.26
CA VAL A 182 -32.26 -0.19 2.14
C VAL A 182 -32.62 -1.64 1.82
N GLU A 183 -31.62 -2.45 1.52
CA GLU A 183 -31.77 -3.87 1.26
C GLU A 183 -30.64 -4.67 1.92
N PHE A 184 -30.97 -5.79 2.58
CA PHE A 184 -29.99 -6.62 3.27
C PHE A 184 -29.32 -7.63 2.33
N SER A 185 -30.06 -8.18 1.36
CA SER A 185 -29.58 -9.21 0.45
C SER A 185 -28.59 -8.66 -0.58
N PRO A 186 -27.34 -9.18 -0.65
CA PRO A 186 -26.38 -8.74 -1.67
C PRO A 186 -26.82 -9.07 -3.10
N ARG A 187 -27.63 -10.14 -3.29
CA ARG A 187 -28.14 -10.52 -4.61
C ARG A 187 -29.15 -9.49 -5.11
N SER A 188 -30.18 -9.20 -4.31
CA SER A 188 -31.19 -8.20 -4.62
C SER A 188 -30.57 -6.79 -4.69
N GLY A 189 -29.58 -6.52 -3.84
CA GLY A 189 -28.81 -5.27 -3.86
C GLY A 189 -28.08 -5.02 -5.18
N ARG A 190 -27.59 -6.05 -5.90
CA ARG A 190 -26.98 -5.88 -7.23
C ARG A 190 -28.01 -5.37 -8.25
N ASP A 191 -29.21 -5.94 -8.24
CA ASP A 191 -30.30 -5.54 -9.14
C ASP A 191 -30.77 -4.12 -8.82
N LEU A 192 -30.89 -3.80 -7.52
CA LEU A 192 -31.21 -2.46 -7.04
C LEU A 192 -30.16 -1.41 -7.46
N ILE A 193 -28.86 -1.74 -7.37
CA ILE A 193 -27.78 -0.86 -7.83
C ILE A 193 -27.85 -0.64 -9.34
N ASN A 194 -28.14 -1.68 -10.13
CA ASN A 194 -28.25 -1.54 -11.58
C ASN A 194 -29.45 -0.67 -11.98
N MET A 195 -30.57 -0.73 -11.24
CA MET A 195 -31.70 0.16 -11.43
C MET A 195 -31.37 1.60 -11.04
N ALA A 196 -30.68 1.80 -9.90
CA ALA A 196 -30.25 3.11 -9.41
C ALA A 196 -29.22 3.81 -10.32
N LYS A 197 -28.43 3.07 -11.11
CA LYS A 197 -27.57 3.67 -12.15
C LYS A 197 -28.35 4.45 -13.19
N LYS A 198 -29.58 4.02 -13.50
CA LYS A 198 -30.47 4.67 -14.47
C LYS A 198 -31.35 5.74 -13.81
N ARG A 199 -31.82 5.49 -12.58
CA ARG A 199 -32.64 6.43 -11.79
C ARG A 199 -31.80 7.08 -10.70
N THR A 200 -31.24 8.24 -11.00
CA THR A 200 -30.26 8.95 -10.15
C THR A 200 -30.84 9.46 -8.82
N ASN A 201 -32.16 9.54 -8.69
CA ASN A 201 -32.84 9.90 -7.44
C ASN A 201 -32.95 8.72 -6.44
N VAL A 202 -32.50 7.51 -6.81
CA VAL A 202 -32.45 6.34 -5.91
C VAL A 202 -31.03 6.13 -5.38
N ILE A 203 -30.88 6.09 -4.06
CA ILE A 203 -29.62 5.84 -3.37
C ILE A 203 -29.69 4.43 -2.76
N PRO A 204 -29.03 3.43 -3.36
CA PRO A 204 -29.08 2.05 -2.89
C PRO A 204 -28.16 1.85 -1.68
N ILE A 205 -28.69 1.28 -0.59
CA ILE A 205 -27.98 1.04 0.67
C ILE A 205 -28.07 -0.46 0.98
N VAL A 206 -26.98 -1.19 0.72
CA VAL A 206 -26.93 -2.64 0.95
C VAL A 206 -26.49 -2.92 2.40
N GLU A 207 -27.42 -2.77 3.35
CA GLU A 207 -27.21 -2.97 4.79
C GLU A 207 -28.46 -3.50 5.49
N ASP A 208 -28.28 -4.00 6.72
CA ASP A 208 -29.37 -4.53 7.55
C ASP A 208 -30.21 -3.41 8.19
N ALA A 209 -31.50 -3.34 7.84
CA ALA A 209 -32.44 -2.34 8.35
C ALA A 209 -32.54 -2.32 9.90
N ARG A 210 -32.22 -3.42 10.60
CA ARG A 210 -32.21 -3.49 12.07
C ARG A 210 -31.15 -2.61 12.74
N LEU A 211 -30.16 -2.16 11.98
CA LEU A 211 -28.97 -1.48 12.48
C LEU A 211 -28.79 -0.09 11.82
N PRO A 212 -29.69 0.88 12.02
CA PRO A 212 -29.64 2.21 11.40
C PRO A 212 -28.30 2.95 11.60
N ASN A 213 -27.65 2.77 12.76
CA ASN A 213 -26.32 3.32 13.05
C ASN A 213 -25.26 2.97 11.99
N LYS A 214 -25.41 1.85 11.28
CA LYS A 214 -24.46 1.38 10.26
C LYS A 214 -24.50 2.15 8.95
N TYR A 215 -25.62 2.80 8.64
CA TYR A 215 -25.83 3.62 7.44
C TYR A 215 -26.24 5.05 7.77
N ARG A 216 -26.13 5.46 9.05
CA ARG A 216 -26.43 6.82 9.50
C ARG A 216 -25.71 7.93 8.75
N MET A 217 -24.49 7.66 8.28
CA MET A 217 -23.70 8.65 7.53
C MET A 217 -24.18 8.86 6.09
N LEU A 218 -25.08 8.00 5.59
CA LEU A 218 -25.52 8.01 4.19
C LEU A 218 -26.89 8.66 3.98
N LEU A 219 -27.69 8.81 5.04
CA LEU A 219 -29.04 9.41 4.95
C LEU A 219 -29.10 10.73 5.74
N PRO A 220 -29.67 11.79 5.16
CA PRO A 220 -30.17 12.92 5.91
C PRO A 220 -31.50 12.54 6.61
N ILE A 221 -32.06 13.49 7.34
CA ILE A 221 -33.43 13.38 7.85
C ILE A 221 -34.41 13.27 6.66
N VAL A 222 -35.33 12.31 6.73
CA VAL A 222 -36.32 11.95 5.71
C VAL A 222 -37.73 12.38 6.11
N ASP A 223 -38.60 12.53 5.12
CA ASP A 223 -39.99 12.95 5.31
C ASP A 223 -40.92 11.77 5.61
N VAL A 224 -40.67 10.63 4.96
CA VAL A 224 -41.50 9.43 5.03
C VAL A 224 -40.65 8.16 5.07
N ILE A 225 -41.04 7.20 5.90
CA ILE A 225 -40.50 5.83 5.87
C ILE A 225 -41.56 4.91 5.26
N PHE A 226 -41.20 4.19 4.20
CA PHE A 226 -41.99 3.07 3.69
C PHE A 226 -41.30 1.75 4.05
N ALA A 227 -42.01 0.85 4.72
CA ALA A 227 -41.47 -0.41 5.20
C ALA A 227 -42.20 -1.61 4.60
N ASP A 228 -41.46 -2.38 3.79
CA ASP A 228 -41.88 -3.67 3.23
C ASP A 228 -40.90 -4.78 3.66
N VAL A 229 -40.67 -4.86 4.97
CA VAL A 229 -39.76 -5.83 5.57
C VAL A 229 -40.53 -7.06 6.04
N ALA A 230 -40.14 -8.24 5.58
CA ALA A 230 -40.77 -9.51 5.97
C ALA A 230 -40.03 -10.19 7.14
N GLN A 231 -39.82 -9.47 8.25
CA GLN A 231 -39.21 -10.00 9.48
C GLN A 231 -40.25 -10.17 10.59
N PRO A 232 -39.99 -10.93 11.66
CA PRO A 232 -40.91 -11.00 12.80
C PRO A 232 -40.95 -9.73 13.65
N ASP A 233 -39.88 -8.93 13.64
CA ASP A 233 -39.72 -7.72 14.45
C ASP A 233 -39.94 -6.42 13.64
N GLN A 234 -40.98 -6.37 12.80
CA GLN A 234 -41.22 -5.27 11.83
C GLN A 234 -41.37 -3.92 12.51
N ALA A 235 -42.30 -3.78 13.48
CA ALA A 235 -42.50 -2.53 14.20
C ALA A 235 -41.20 -2.01 14.82
N ARG A 236 -40.38 -2.88 15.42
CA ARG A 236 -39.10 -2.49 16.04
C ARG A 236 -38.10 -1.94 15.01
N ILE A 237 -38.01 -2.55 13.83
CA ILE A 237 -37.14 -2.08 12.74
C ILE A 237 -37.57 -0.68 12.31
N VAL A 238 -38.86 -0.47 12.14
CA VAL A 238 -39.43 0.80 11.71
C VAL A 238 -39.19 1.89 12.76
N ILE A 239 -39.48 1.61 14.03
CA ILE A 239 -39.27 2.54 15.15
C ILE A 239 -37.80 2.97 15.24
N HIS A 240 -36.86 2.03 15.20
CA HIS A 240 -35.43 2.35 15.33
C HIS A 240 -34.90 3.20 14.14
N ASN A 241 -35.45 2.98 12.94
CA ASN A 241 -35.14 3.80 11.77
C ASN A 241 -35.79 5.19 11.85
N ALA A 242 -37.01 5.26 12.36
CA ALA A 242 -37.71 6.53 12.54
C ALA A 242 -37.00 7.41 13.57
N GLU A 243 -36.62 6.87 14.73
CA GLU A 243 -35.83 7.58 15.74
C GLU A 243 -34.49 8.12 15.21
N SER A 244 -33.92 7.47 14.19
CA SER A 244 -32.64 7.85 13.60
C SER A 244 -32.76 8.86 12.46
N PHE A 245 -33.82 8.78 11.66
CA PHE A 245 -33.89 9.43 10.35
C PHE A 245 -35.20 10.14 10.04
N LEU A 246 -36.31 9.83 10.70
CA LEU A 246 -37.58 10.49 10.40
C LEU A 246 -37.64 11.86 11.08
N LYS A 247 -38.13 12.87 10.38
CA LYS A 247 -38.38 14.19 10.98
C LYS A 247 -39.54 14.11 11.98
N GLU A 248 -39.56 15.00 12.96
CA GLU A 248 -40.73 15.19 13.83
C GLU A 248 -41.97 15.54 12.99
N GLY A 249 -43.12 14.91 13.28
CA GLY A 249 -44.32 15.01 12.44
C GLY A 249 -44.19 14.29 11.08
N GLY A 250 -43.14 13.50 10.88
CA GLY A 250 -42.93 12.65 9.72
C GLY A 250 -43.85 11.43 9.73
N HIS A 251 -44.02 10.81 8.56
CA HIS A 251 -45.00 9.76 8.36
C HIS A 251 -44.34 8.42 8.10
N VAL A 252 -45.00 7.34 8.50
CA VAL A 252 -44.57 5.98 8.30
C VAL A 252 -45.69 5.20 7.63
N VAL A 253 -45.34 4.43 6.60
CA VAL A 253 -46.24 3.52 5.90
C VAL A 253 -45.65 2.12 6.01
N ILE A 254 -46.35 1.22 6.71
CA ILE A 254 -45.86 -0.13 7.02
C ILE A 254 -46.77 -1.14 6.33
N SER A 255 -46.17 -2.05 5.57
CA SER A 255 -46.85 -3.23 5.05
C SER A 255 -46.66 -4.40 6.02
N ILE A 256 -47.67 -4.69 6.83
CA ILE A 256 -47.67 -5.78 7.80
C ILE A 256 -48.08 -7.08 7.12
N LYS A 257 -47.22 -8.10 7.24
CA LYS A 257 -47.51 -9.47 6.80
C LYS A 257 -47.70 -10.38 8.01
N ALA A 258 -48.94 -10.75 8.30
CA ALA A 258 -49.29 -11.50 9.51
C ALA A 258 -48.50 -12.82 9.63
N SER A 259 -48.42 -13.60 8.56
CA SER A 259 -47.77 -14.91 8.55
C SER A 259 -46.25 -14.87 8.83
N CYS A 260 -45.60 -13.73 8.65
CA CYS A 260 -44.16 -13.57 8.91
C CYS A 260 -43.86 -13.13 10.35
N ILE A 261 -44.85 -12.61 11.07
CA ILE A 261 -44.74 -12.22 12.48
C ILE A 261 -45.04 -13.43 13.35
N ASP A 262 -46.24 -14.01 13.19
CA ASP A 262 -46.63 -15.24 13.86
C ASP A 262 -47.61 -16.01 12.97
N SER A 263 -47.24 -17.24 12.57
CA SER A 263 -48.11 -18.07 11.72
C SER A 263 -49.18 -18.84 12.50
N THR A 264 -49.14 -18.79 13.84
CA THR A 264 -50.06 -19.54 14.71
C THR A 264 -51.30 -18.74 15.11
N GLN A 265 -51.25 -17.42 15.00
CA GLN A 265 -52.34 -16.51 15.37
C GLN A 265 -53.10 -16.00 14.14
N PRO A 266 -54.40 -15.69 14.26
CA PRO A 266 -55.16 -15.03 13.19
C PRO A 266 -54.60 -13.66 12.82
N ALA A 267 -54.69 -13.28 11.54
CA ALA A 267 -54.11 -12.05 11.01
C ALA A 267 -54.61 -10.77 11.73
N ASP A 268 -55.91 -10.70 12.06
CA ASP A 268 -56.50 -9.55 12.76
C ASP A 268 -55.87 -9.28 14.13
N VAL A 269 -55.47 -10.34 14.84
CA VAL A 269 -54.82 -10.24 16.15
C VAL A 269 -53.42 -9.66 16.00
N ILE A 270 -52.69 -10.08 14.97
CA ILE A 270 -51.33 -9.60 14.69
C ILE A 270 -51.35 -8.14 14.25
N PHE A 271 -52.30 -7.75 13.40
CA PHE A 271 -52.47 -6.35 13.01
C PHE A 271 -52.73 -5.46 14.23
N ALA A 272 -53.61 -5.88 15.15
CA ALA A 272 -53.86 -5.15 16.39
C ALA A 272 -52.60 -5.04 17.28
N GLN A 273 -51.79 -6.10 17.38
CA GLN A 273 -50.56 -6.11 18.18
C GLN A 273 -49.49 -5.15 17.61
N GLU A 274 -49.27 -5.14 16.30
CA GLU A 274 -48.31 -4.22 15.67
C GLU A 274 -48.76 -2.77 15.82
N VAL A 275 -50.06 -2.49 15.64
CA VAL A 275 -50.64 -1.15 15.85
C VAL A 275 -50.48 -0.69 17.30
N GLN A 276 -50.67 -1.57 18.28
CA GLN A 276 -50.41 -1.26 19.70
C GLN A 276 -48.93 -0.99 19.97
N THR A 277 -48.03 -1.74 19.31
CA THR A 277 -46.58 -1.54 19.44
C THR A 277 -46.15 -0.17 18.92
N LEU A 278 -46.69 0.27 17.79
CA LEU A 278 -46.46 1.62 17.27
C LEU A 278 -46.95 2.70 18.25
N LYS A 279 -48.17 2.54 18.80
CA LYS A 279 -48.73 3.45 19.81
C LYS A 279 -47.85 3.58 21.06
N LYS A 280 -47.24 2.48 21.50
CA LYS A 280 -46.35 2.46 22.66
C LYS A 280 -45.04 3.25 22.44
N HIS A 281 -44.66 3.47 21.19
CA HIS A 281 -43.41 4.14 20.79
C HIS A 281 -43.67 5.50 20.11
N ASN A 282 -44.68 6.24 20.57
CA ASN A 282 -45.02 7.61 20.15
C ASN A 282 -45.49 7.78 18.68
N PHE A 283 -45.92 6.70 18.04
CA PHE A 283 -46.60 6.79 16.74
C PHE A 283 -48.11 6.78 16.91
N LYS A 284 -48.82 7.69 16.23
CA LYS A 284 -50.27 7.65 16.13
C LYS A 284 -50.65 7.00 14.79
N PRO A 285 -51.26 5.81 14.80
CA PRO A 285 -51.83 5.21 13.59
C PRO A 285 -52.96 6.09 13.05
N LEU A 286 -52.94 6.36 11.76
CA LEU A 286 -53.93 7.18 11.05
C LEU A 286 -54.95 6.30 10.35
N GLU A 287 -54.47 5.32 9.60
CA GLU A 287 -55.31 4.46 8.74
C GLU A 287 -54.76 3.04 8.70
N GLN A 288 -55.65 2.06 8.52
CA GLN A 288 -55.31 0.67 8.26
C GLN A 288 -56.22 0.13 7.16
N VAL A 289 -55.61 -0.41 6.10
CA VAL A 289 -56.32 -1.00 4.95
C VAL A 289 -55.79 -2.40 4.69
N THR A 290 -56.68 -3.39 4.60
CA THR A 290 -56.33 -4.76 4.19
C THR A 290 -56.09 -4.82 2.69
N LEU A 291 -55.08 -5.55 2.24
CA LEU A 291 -54.67 -5.59 0.82
C LEU A 291 -55.39 -6.68 0.00
N GLU A 292 -56.50 -7.24 0.48
CA GLU A 292 -57.34 -8.15 -0.29
C GLU A 292 -58.09 -7.38 -1.41
N PRO A 293 -58.19 -7.92 -2.65
CA PRO A 293 -57.89 -9.29 -3.07
C PRO A 293 -56.46 -9.53 -3.59
N TYR A 294 -55.55 -8.54 -3.52
CA TYR A 294 -54.22 -8.62 -4.14
C TYR A 294 -53.24 -9.48 -3.36
N GLU A 295 -53.20 -9.30 -2.03
CA GLU A 295 -52.31 -10.02 -1.12
C GLU A 295 -53.11 -10.50 0.10
N ARG A 296 -53.14 -11.82 0.32
CA ARG A 296 -53.81 -12.42 1.48
C ARG A 296 -53.00 -12.17 2.76
N ASP A 297 -53.67 -12.02 3.89
CA ASP A 297 -53.06 -11.83 5.23
C ASP A 297 -52.07 -10.65 5.31
N HIS A 298 -52.28 -9.62 4.48
CA HIS A 298 -51.51 -8.37 4.51
C HIS A 298 -52.42 -7.18 4.82
N ALA A 299 -51.89 -6.25 5.62
CA ALA A 299 -52.50 -4.94 5.87
C ALA A 299 -51.45 -3.84 5.75
N MET A 300 -51.83 -2.71 5.18
CA MET A 300 -51.02 -1.51 5.19
C MET A 300 -51.52 -0.55 6.28
N VAL A 301 -50.60 -0.08 7.12
CA VAL A 301 -50.87 0.85 8.21
C VAL A 301 -50.08 2.13 7.98
N THR A 302 -50.76 3.27 8.08
CA THR A 302 -50.11 4.58 8.08
C THR A 302 -50.09 5.14 9.49
N ALA A 303 -48.99 5.79 9.87
CA ALA A 303 -48.83 6.42 11.17
C ALA A 303 -47.99 7.70 11.06
N VAL A 304 -48.13 8.59 12.04
CA VAL A 304 -47.34 9.81 12.16
C VAL A 304 -46.58 9.81 13.49
N ASP A 305 -45.33 10.26 13.47
CA ASP A 305 -44.50 10.43 14.66
C ASP A 305 -44.83 11.76 15.36
N PHE A 306 -45.30 11.71 16.61
CA PHE A 306 -45.67 12.90 17.37
C PHE A 306 -44.56 13.44 18.26
N GLY A 307 -43.39 12.77 18.36
CA GLY A 307 -42.33 13.16 19.29
C GLY A 307 -42.80 13.17 20.76
N THR A 308 -41.90 13.52 21.69
CA THR A 308 -42.17 13.48 23.15
C THR A 308 -42.95 14.70 23.69
N THR A 309 -43.75 15.37 22.86
CA THR A 309 -44.54 16.53 23.30
C THR A 309 -46.02 16.32 22.99
N ASP A 310 -46.73 15.69 23.92
CA ASP A 310 -48.17 15.92 24.08
C ASP A 310 -48.45 16.40 25.52
N PRO A 311 -49.00 17.61 25.72
CA PRO A 311 -49.40 18.13 27.04
C PRO A 311 -50.67 17.49 27.62
N ASP A 312 -51.38 16.63 26.89
CA ASP A 312 -52.81 16.36 27.14
C ASP A 312 -53.19 14.95 27.64
N HIS A 313 -52.31 14.25 28.35
CA HIS A 313 -52.74 13.10 29.17
C HIS A 313 -52.46 13.30 30.66
N SER A 314 -53.38 14.06 31.26
CA SER A 314 -53.57 14.20 32.70
C SER A 314 -54.20 12.95 33.32
N PHE A 315 -53.51 12.45 34.35
CA PHE A 315 -53.97 11.85 35.61
C PHE A 315 -55.11 10.81 35.68
N THR A 316 -54.97 10.00 36.75
CA THR A 316 -55.94 9.12 37.46
C THR A 316 -55.98 7.67 36.93
N GLU A 317 -56.05 6.62 37.75
CA GLU A 317 -56.07 6.45 39.20
C GLU A 317 -55.67 5.00 39.53
N TYR A 318 -55.52 4.77 40.82
CA TYR A 318 -55.13 3.56 41.53
C TYR A 318 -56.14 2.39 41.44
N GLU A 319 -55.75 1.27 42.10
CA GLU A 319 -56.58 0.18 42.65
C GLU A 319 -57.01 -0.96 41.69
N HIS A 320 -57.16 -2.21 42.11
CA HIS A 320 -56.61 -3.05 43.19
C HIS A 320 -57.07 -4.48 42.78
N ASP A 321 -56.47 -5.50 43.38
CA ASP A 321 -57.12 -6.78 43.72
C ASP A 321 -57.36 -7.91 42.69
N SER A 322 -56.45 -8.91 42.76
CA SER A 322 -56.66 -10.14 43.59
C SER A 322 -57.05 -11.50 42.94
N TYR A 323 -56.41 -12.55 43.50
CA TYR A 323 -56.75 -13.99 43.63
C TYR A 323 -56.74 -14.88 42.35
N ALA A 324 -56.25 -16.14 42.34
CA ALA A 324 -55.66 -17.05 43.35
C ALA A 324 -54.99 -18.29 42.67
N GLU A 325 -53.98 -18.86 43.38
CA GLU A 325 -53.65 -20.31 43.61
C GLU A 325 -53.35 -21.27 42.43
N SER A 326 -52.42 -22.25 42.45
CA SER A 326 -51.66 -23.04 43.45
C SER A 326 -50.57 -23.85 42.67
N TYR A 327 -49.36 -24.24 43.12
CA TYR A 327 -48.97 -25.20 44.18
C TYR A 327 -47.42 -25.17 44.42
N THR A 328 -47.02 -25.15 45.71
CA THR A 328 -45.92 -25.86 46.45
C THR A 328 -44.67 -26.42 45.70
N SER A 329 -43.42 -26.43 46.19
CA SER A 329 -42.88 -26.59 47.57
C SER A 329 -41.35 -26.29 47.69
N ASN A 330 -40.95 -25.73 48.85
CA ASN A 330 -39.72 -25.95 49.68
C ASN A 330 -38.30 -25.78 49.07
N SER A 331 -37.30 -25.15 49.71
CA SER A 331 -36.98 -25.01 51.14
C SER A 331 -35.96 -23.88 51.45
N HIS A 332 -36.21 -23.11 52.54
CA HIS A 332 -35.33 -22.63 53.65
C HIS A 332 -33.86 -22.18 53.38
N HIS A 333 -33.26 -21.12 53.95
CA HIS A 333 -33.61 -20.20 55.05
C HIS A 333 -32.60 -19.00 55.12
N HIS A 334 -33.10 -17.84 55.58
CA HIS A 334 -32.50 -16.76 56.42
C HIS A 334 -31.20 -16.03 55.99
N TRP A 335 -31.24 -14.73 55.65
CA TRP A 335 -31.49 -13.46 56.42
C TRP A 335 -30.19 -12.74 56.83
N SER A 336 -29.98 -11.55 56.25
CA SER A 336 -29.98 -10.24 56.94
C SER A 336 -28.98 -9.27 56.30
N SER A 337 -29.53 -8.17 55.79
CA SER A 337 -28.80 -6.98 55.36
C SER A 337 -28.66 -6.03 56.54
N ARG A 338 -27.44 -5.52 56.76
CA ARG A 338 -27.21 -4.31 57.54
C ARG A 338 -26.01 -3.57 56.94
N ASP A 339 -26.28 -2.31 56.61
CA ASP A 339 -25.42 -1.31 56.00
C ASP A 339 -24.10 -1.09 56.76
N ARG A 340 -23.05 -0.78 56.00
CA ARG A 340 -21.93 0.06 56.44
C ARG A 340 -21.41 0.91 55.31
N ASP A 341 -21.31 2.18 55.64
CA ASP A 341 -20.66 3.31 54.99
C ASP A 341 -19.31 2.95 54.34
N GLU A 342 -19.15 3.32 53.06
CA GLU A 342 -17.83 3.37 52.39
C GLU A 342 -17.20 4.74 52.62
N GLU A 343 -16.17 4.73 53.44
CA GLU A 343 -15.20 5.81 53.66
C GLU A 343 -14.38 6.02 52.38
N GLN A 344 -14.39 7.24 51.84
CA GLN A 344 -13.51 7.67 50.74
C GLN A 344 -12.04 7.54 51.15
N LEU A 345 -11.23 6.88 50.31
CA LEU A 345 -9.76 6.84 50.43
C LEU A 345 -9.08 7.54 49.23
N PRO A 346 -8.03 8.34 49.47
CA PRO A 346 -7.41 9.24 48.49
C PRO A 346 -6.39 8.53 47.57
N LEU A 347 -6.31 9.05 46.35
CA LEU A 347 -5.39 8.69 45.29
C LEU A 347 -3.99 9.33 45.48
N TYR A 348 -2.96 8.53 45.22
CA TYR A 348 -1.54 8.85 44.98
C TYR A 348 -0.69 9.46 46.13
N SER A 349 -0.04 8.56 46.88
CA SER A 349 1.39 8.69 47.17
C SER A 349 1.97 7.28 47.38
N ASN A 350 3.01 6.90 46.64
CA ASN A 350 4.14 6.10 47.15
C ASN A 350 5.15 5.80 46.03
N ALA A 351 6.13 6.69 45.89
CA ALA A 351 7.50 6.22 45.85
C ALA A 351 7.89 5.86 47.29
N MET A 352 7.83 4.58 47.67
CA MET A 352 8.74 3.93 48.64
C MET A 352 8.33 2.48 48.98
N THR A 353 9.32 1.60 48.85
CA THR A 353 9.52 0.29 49.51
C THR A 353 8.56 -0.87 49.19
N GLU A 354 9.12 -1.85 48.46
CA GLU A 354 8.56 -3.13 48.01
C GLU A 354 8.31 -4.17 49.14
N GLU A 355 8.33 -3.78 50.42
CA GLU A 355 8.39 -4.73 51.55
C GLU A 355 7.11 -4.81 52.43
N LYS A 356 6.04 -4.05 52.12
CA LYS A 356 4.80 -4.07 52.94
C LYS A 356 3.54 -4.61 52.25
N ALA A 357 3.67 -5.29 51.11
CA ALA A 357 2.54 -5.92 50.40
C ALA A 357 2.58 -7.47 50.41
N ARG A 358 3.23 -8.11 51.39
CA ARG A 358 3.17 -9.57 51.58
C ARG A 358 3.30 -9.96 53.04
N ARG A 359 2.21 -9.85 53.82
CA ARG A 359 1.97 -10.67 55.02
C ARG A 359 0.54 -10.46 55.51
N ARG A 360 -0.32 -11.48 55.33
CA ARG A 360 -1.33 -11.92 56.31
C ARG A 360 -2.13 -13.12 55.78
N VAL A 361 -1.74 -14.32 56.22
CA VAL A 361 -2.65 -15.34 56.78
C VAL A 361 -1.88 -16.14 57.84
N LYS A 362 -2.10 -15.78 59.12
CA LYS A 362 -2.28 -16.63 60.33
C LYS A 362 -1.73 -15.96 61.60
N GLY A 363 -2.55 -15.99 62.66
CA GLY A 363 -2.09 -16.00 64.06
C GLY A 363 -2.52 -14.81 64.94
N THR A 364 -3.70 -14.95 65.53
CA THR A 364 -4.14 -14.52 66.89
C THR A 364 -3.18 -13.76 67.83
N THR A 365 -3.77 -12.76 68.52
CA THR A 365 -3.76 -12.37 69.97
C THR A 365 -3.33 -10.92 70.28
N HIS A 366 -4.21 -10.18 71.00
CA HIS A 366 -4.06 -9.08 72.01
C HIS A 366 -2.94 -8.01 71.85
N SER A 367 -3.05 -6.71 72.17
CA SER A 367 -3.83 -5.89 73.12
C SER A 367 -3.68 -4.38 72.81
N ALA A 368 -4.56 -3.53 73.40
CA ALA A 368 -4.46 -2.11 73.86
C ALA A 368 -3.54 -1.10 73.12
N GLY A 369 -3.98 0.08 72.65
CA GLY A 369 -4.46 1.28 73.37
C GLY A 369 -3.48 2.45 73.02
N VAL A 370 -3.86 3.67 72.61
CA VAL A 370 -4.21 4.86 73.41
C VAL A 370 -3.97 6.12 72.52
N GLY A 371 -4.79 7.18 72.69
CA GLY A 371 -4.50 8.63 72.42
C GLY A 371 -4.93 9.18 71.05
N ALA A 372 -5.99 10.01 70.86
CA ALA A 372 -6.26 11.40 71.36
C ALA A 372 -5.16 12.39 70.90
N GLU A 373 -5.39 13.55 70.28
CA GLU A 373 -6.31 14.71 70.47
C GLU A 373 -6.34 15.50 69.13
N GLU A 374 -7.43 16.08 68.60
CA GLU A 374 -8.31 17.20 69.03
C GLU A 374 -7.87 18.61 68.53
N TYR A 375 -8.89 19.46 68.26
CA TYR A 375 -8.93 20.91 67.98
C TYR A 375 -8.72 21.39 66.52
N ASP A 376 -9.47 22.35 65.96
CA ASP A 376 -10.71 23.07 66.32
C ASP A 376 -11.10 23.92 65.10
N ARG A 377 -12.39 24.23 64.94
CA ARG A 377 -12.94 25.10 63.89
C ARG A 377 -13.57 26.34 64.53
N GLY A 378 -13.38 27.51 63.90
CA GLY A 378 -14.25 28.68 64.06
C GLY A 378 -13.76 29.90 63.27
N PRO A 379 -14.59 30.94 63.06
CA PRO A 379 -15.70 30.92 62.12
C PRO A 379 -15.71 32.13 61.13
N MET A 380 -16.42 31.94 60.00
CA MET A 380 -17.36 32.86 59.32
C MET A 380 -17.02 34.38 59.19
N SER A 381 -16.99 34.93 57.96
CA SER A 381 -18.06 35.80 57.41
C SER A 381 -17.76 36.35 56.01
N GLU A 382 -18.84 36.49 55.26
CA GLU A 382 -19.04 36.97 53.88
C GLU A 382 -18.47 38.37 53.56
N LYS A 383 -18.09 38.56 52.27
CA LYS A 383 -18.74 39.54 51.37
C LYS A 383 -18.21 39.50 49.93
N GLU A 384 -19.16 39.70 49.00
CA GLU A 384 -19.02 40.22 47.62
C GLU A 384 -18.35 39.28 46.60
N ALA A 385 -18.77 39.13 45.33
CA ALA A 385 -19.83 39.71 44.52
C ALA A 385 -19.72 39.09 43.10
N TYR A 386 -20.86 38.79 42.46
CA TYR A 386 -21.11 38.65 41.01
C TYR A 386 -20.45 37.53 40.16
N GLY A 387 -21.31 36.74 39.50
CA GLY A 387 -21.06 36.22 38.14
C GLY A 387 -21.27 34.72 37.91
N GLU A 388 -22.49 34.37 37.48
CA GLU A 388 -22.87 33.17 36.68
C GLU A 388 -22.77 31.76 37.31
N TYR A 389 -23.91 31.29 37.82
CA TYR A 389 -24.27 29.90 38.09
C TYR A 389 -25.03 29.33 36.89
N TYR A 390 -24.68 28.12 36.43
CA TYR A 390 -25.33 26.89 36.90
C TYR A 390 -24.43 25.70 36.58
N ASP A 391 -23.78 25.20 37.63
CA ASP A 391 -23.31 23.84 37.75
C ASP A 391 -24.40 23.01 38.46
N ASP A 392 -24.59 21.81 37.94
CA ASP A 392 -24.59 20.53 38.68
C ASP A 392 -25.80 20.06 39.53
N GLU A 393 -25.85 18.73 39.51
CA GLU A 393 -26.38 17.74 40.46
C GLU A 393 -27.81 17.20 40.34
N GLY A 394 -27.83 15.90 39.99
CA GLY A 394 -28.97 14.99 40.13
C GLY A 394 -28.59 13.52 39.94
N LYS A 395 -27.70 13.03 40.81
CA LYS A 395 -27.28 11.66 41.12
C LYS A 395 -28.11 10.47 40.59
N ASP A 396 -27.34 9.50 40.05
CA ASP A 396 -27.31 8.06 40.31
C ASP A 396 -28.61 7.24 40.41
N VAL A 397 -28.64 6.07 39.76
CA VAL A 397 -28.65 4.73 40.40
C VAL A 397 -28.87 3.66 39.30
N TYR A 398 -28.09 2.58 39.35
CA TYR A 398 -28.07 1.36 38.50
C TYR A 398 -27.05 1.32 37.35
N ASN A 399 -25.77 1.18 37.71
CA ASN A 399 -24.88 0.29 36.96
C ASN A 399 -24.24 -0.73 37.91
N LYS A 400 -24.98 -1.81 38.18
CA LYS A 400 -24.43 -3.06 38.70
C LYS A 400 -23.66 -3.77 37.59
N ILE A 401 -22.33 -3.68 37.69
CA ILE A 401 -21.35 -4.76 37.48
C ILE A 401 -21.86 -5.93 36.61
N ARG A 402 -21.46 -5.97 35.34
CA ARG A 402 -21.26 -7.22 34.60
C ARG A 402 -19.75 -7.50 34.56
N PRO A 403 -19.30 -8.72 34.89
CA PRO A 403 -17.88 -9.04 34.91
C PRO A 403 -17.34 -8.98 33.48
N ALA A 404 -16.23 -8.26 33.31
CA ALA A 404 -15.47 -8.23 32.07
C ALA A 404 -15.04 -9.67 31.73
N ALA A 405 -15.68 -10.25 30.71
CA ALA A 405 -15.13 -11.41 30.03
C ALA A 405 -13.75 -11.03 29.48
N SER A 406 -12.77 -11.87 29.76
CA SER A 406 -11.35 -11.74 29.41
C SER A 406 -11.14 -11.32 27.96
N ARG A 407 -10.76 -10.06 27.73
CA ARG A 407 -10.19 -9.62 26.46
C ARG A 407 -8.73 -10.09 26.42
N LEU A 408 -8.44 -11.13 25.64
CA LEU A 408 -7.09 -11.59 25.32
C LEU A 408 -6.41 -10.60 24.37
N GLY A 409 -5.88 -9.51 24.92
CA GLY A 409 -4.95 -8.63 24.22
C GLY A 409 -3.87 -8.19 25.19
N SER A 410 -2.60 -8.38 24.83
CA SER A 410 -1.42 -7.95 25.60
C SER A 410 -1.24 -6.43 25.70
N GLY A 411 -2.08 -5.65 25.00
CA GLY A 411 -2.02 -4.19 24.96
C GLY A 411 -2.32 -3.53 26.31
N ARG A 412 -1.60 -2.43 26.58
CA ARG A 412 -1.86 -1.56 27.73
C ARG A 412 -3.28 -0.99 27.61
N LEU A 413 -4.10 -1.09 28.67
CA LEU A 413 -5.45 -0.49 28.67
C LEU A 413 -5.35 1.02 28.39
N PRO A 414 -6.23 1.59 27.54
CA PRO A 414 -6.24 3.03 27.28
C PRO A 414 -6.43 3.80 28.59
N GLN A 415 -5.48 4.67 28.93
CA GLN A 415 -5.67 5.61 30.03
C GLN A 415 -6.48 6.82 29.53
N PRO A 416 -7.43 7.33 30.33
CA PRO A 416 -8.12 8.57 30.00
C PRO A 416 -7.11 9.73 29.88
N PRO A 417 -7.35 10.72 28.99
CA PRO A 417 -6.48 11.87 28.86
C PRO A 417 -6.41 12.62 30.20
N LEU A 418 -5.19 12.94 30.64
CA LEU A 418 -4.96 13.72 31.85
C LEU A 418 -5.51 15.15 31.65
N PRO A 419 -6.08 15.77 32.70
CA PRO A 419 -6.52 17.17 32.63
C PRO A 419 -5.33 18.10 32.32
N PRO A 420 -5.56 19.24 31.63
CA PRO A 420 -4.51 20.20 31.34
C PRO A 420 -3.86 20.68 32.66
N PRO A 421 -2.52 20.75 32.73
CA PRO A 421 -1.83 21.05 33.99
C PRO A 421 -2.09 22.48 34.42
N THR A 422 -2.50 22.64 35.68
CA THR A 422 -2.83 23.95 36.28
C THR A 422 -1.60 24.65 36.88
N SER A 423 -0.50 23.91 37.05
CA SER A 423 0.77 24.43 37.57
C SER A 423 1.98 23.87 36.83
N LEU A 424 3.12 24.59 36.86
CA LEU A 424 4.39 24.09 36.31
C LEU A 424 4.85 22.77 36.94
N LYS A 425 4.54 22.58 38.23
CA LYS A 425 4.86 21.33 38.96
C LYS A 425 4.00 20.17 38.45
N GLU A 426 2.72 20.42 38.19
CA GLU A 426 1.80 19.44 37.62
C GLU A 426 2.16 19.12 36.17
N PHE A 427 2.50 20.13 35.35
CA PHE A 427 3.04 19.93 34.00
C PHE A 427 4.29 19.04 34.03
N ALA A 428 5.24 19.32 34.93
CA ALA A 428 6.44 18.51 35.10
C ALA A 428 6.12 17.07 35.53
N LEU A 429 5.18 16.88 36.47
CA LEU A 429 4.75 15.56 36.94
C LEU A 429 4.06 14.75 35.85
N GLN A 430 3.19 15.38 35.06
CA GLN A 430 2.49 14.74 33.95
C GLN A 430 3.45 14.34 32.80
N ASN A 431 4.56 15.07 32.63
CA ASN A 431 5.53 14.83 31.54
C ASN A 431 6.81 14.10 31.98
N LEU A 432 6.87 13.61 33.24
CA LEU A 432 8.04 12.88 33.76
C LEU A 432 8.44 11.67 32.90
N GLU A 433 7.46 11.03 32.23
CA GLU A 433 7.72 9.89 31.34
C GLU A 433 8.50 10.24 30.06
N HIS A 434 8.50 11.51 29.66
CA HIS A 434 9.24 12.00 28.49
C HIS A 434 10.67 12.46 28.84
N LEU A 435 10.98 12.64 30.13
CA LEU A 435 12.30 13.10 30.58
C LEU A 435 13.46 12.22 30.07
N PRO A 436 13.39 10.86 30.14
CA PRO A 436 14.46 10.01 29.60
C PRO A 436 14.67 10.23 28.10
N ALA A 437 13.59 10.35 27.32
CA ALA A 437 13.69 10.57 25.89
C ALA A 437 14.36 11.92 25.56
N ILE A 438 14.07 12.98 26.33
CA ILE A 438 14.72 14.29 26.17
C ILE A 438 16.22 14.19 26.49
N ILE A 439 16.59 13.55 27.60
CA ILE A 439 18.00 13.34 27.98
C ILE A 439 18.75 12.57 26.89
N TYR A 440 18.18 11.46 26.41
CA TYR A 440 18.78 10.69 25.34
C TYR A 440 18.85 11.46 24.02
N THR A 441 17.90 12.33 23.73
CA THR A 441 17.95 13.22 22.56
C THR A 441 19.12 14.20 22.68
N LEU A 442 19.32 14.83 23.85
CA LEU A 442 20.45 15.74 24.08
C LEU A 442 21.80 15.01 23.99
N LEU A 443 21.91 13.80 24.55
CA LEU A 443 23.11 12.96 24.42
C LEU A 443 23.33 12.49 22.98
N ALA A 444 22.26 12.21 22.23
CA ALA A 444 22.34 11.88 20.81
C ALA A 444 22.80 13.08 19.99
N CYS A 445 22.29 14.29 20.24
CA CYS A 445 22.79 15.52 19.64
C CYS A 445 24.27 15.71 19.93
N TYR A 446 24.69 15.55 21.19
CA TYR A 446 26.10 15.64 21.56
C TYR A 446 26.94 14.62 20.78
N THR A 447 26.61 13.34 20.82
CA THR A 447 27.39 12.30 20.13
C THR A 447 27.40 12.49 18.61
N ARG A 448 26.26 12.66 17.95
CA ARG A 448 26.22 12.74 16.48
C ARG A 448 26.84 14.04 15.93
N PHE A 449 26.69 15.19 16.62
CA PHE A 449 27.21 16.47 16.14
C PHE A 449 28.64 16.78 16.60
N HIS A 450 29.17 16.08 17.61
CA HIS A 450 30.55 16.28 18.06
C HIS A 450 31.53 16.09 16.90
N LYS A 451 32.39 17.10 16.64
CA LYS A 451 33.43 17.06 15.60
C LYS A 451 32.92 16.68 14.19
N ILE A 452 31.68 16.99 13.85
CA ILE A 452 31.08 16.56 12.56
C ILE A 452 31.78 17.16 11.33
N GLY A 453 32.34 18.36 11.47
CA GLY A 453 33.14 19.04 10.44
C GLY A 453 34.64 18.73 10.47
N ALA A 454 35.12 17.85 11.36
CA ALA A 454 36.55 17.67 11.60
C ALA A 454 37.31 17.06 10.40
N SER A 455 36.64 16.23 9.60
CA SER A 455 37.16 15.84 8.30
C SER A 455 36.58 16.75 7.23
N ASN A 456 37.46 17.45 6.54
CA ASN A 456 37.17 18.27 5.37
C ASN A 456 37.37 17.51 4.06
N VAL A 457 37.41 16.17 4.08
CA VAL A 457 37.49 15.34 2.87
C VAL A 457 36.21 14.54 2.67
N VAL A 458 35.91 14.24 1.41
CA VAL A 458 34.82 13.34 0.99
C VAL A 458 35.13 11.93 1.47
N VAL A 459 34.28 11.38 2.33
CA VAL A 459 34.43 10.02 2.86
C VAL A 459 33.68 8.97 2.02
N TRP A 460 33.81 7.70 2.41
CA TRP A 460 33.14 6.54 1.81
C TRP A 460 31.64 6.80 1.59
N ASP A 461 31.18 6.49 0.38
CA ASP A 461 29.83 6.72 -0.19
C ASP A 461 29.23 8.14 -0.14
N GLU A 462 29.83 9.07 0.59
CA GLU A 462 29.54 10.50 0.50
C GLU A 462 29.90 11.02 -0.91
N ALA A 463 30.89 10.41 -1.56
CA ALA A 463 31.19 10.63 -2.99
C ALA A 463 29.99 10.36 -3.90
N HIS A 464 29.28 9.26 -3.68
CA HIS A 464 28.13 8.86 -4.48
C HIS A 464 26.88 9.68 -4.14
N PHE A 465 26.49 9.71 -2.86
CA PHE A 465 25.24 10.35 -2.46
C PHE A 465 25.30 11.87 -2.49
N GLY A 466 26.48 12.46 -2.23
CA GLY A 466 26.72 13.89 -2.45
C GLY A 466 26.53 14.25 -3.93
N LYS A 467 27.13 13.49 -4.85
CA LYS A 467 26.96 13.66 -6.30
C LYS A 467 25.49 13.53 -6.74
N PHE A 468 24.76 12.55 -6.22
CA PHE A 468 23.32 12.42 -6.50
C PHE A 468 22.50 13.60 -5.96
N GLY A 469 22.87 14.13 -4.78
CA GLY A 469 22.31 15.37 -4.25
C GLY A 469 22.54 16.56 -5.19
N SER A 470 23.75 16.70 -5.73
CA SER A 470 24.12 17.74 -6.71
C SER A 470 23.27 17.67 -7.98
N HIS A 471 22.98 16.46 -8.49
CA HIS A 471 22.12 16.31 -9.67
C HIS A 471 20.69 16.82 -9.44
N TYR A 472 20.13 16.70 -8.23
CA TYR A 472 18.83 17.31 -7.92
C TYR A 472 18.87 18.83 -7.92
N LEU A 473 19.97 19.44 -7.47
CA LEU A 473 20.15 20.89 -7.48
C LEU A 473 20.35 21.42 -8.90
N LYS A 474 21.14 20.70 -9.71
CA LYS A 474 21.35 20.98 -11.15
C LYS A 474 20.15 20.63 -12.02
N ARG A 475 19.20 19.85 -11.50
CA ARG A 475 18.03 19.30 -12.20
C ARG A 475 18.40 18.36 -13.34
N GLU A 476 19.58 17.75 -13.29
CA GLU A 476 20.11 16.82 -14.29
C GLU A 476 19.68 15.39 -13.99
N PHE A 477 19.13 14.70 -14.98
CA PHE A 477 18.74 13.31 -14.83
C PHE A 477 19.96 12.39 -14.66
N TYR A 478 19.87 11.48 -13.70
CA TYR A 478 20.86 10.44 -13.46
C TYR A 478 20.15 9.12 -13.18
N PHE A 479 20.87 8.02 -13.41
CA PHE A 479 20.40 6.68 -13.09
C PHE A 479 21.16 6.15 -11.87
N ASP A 480 20.45 5.45 -10.98
CA ASP A 480 21.04 4.75 -9.84
C ASP A 480 20.09 3.64 -9.33
N VAL A 481 20.67 2.61 -8.70
CA VAL A 481 19.94 1.41 -8.24
C VAL A 481 19.03 1.65 -7.05
N HIS A 482 19.21 2.74 -6.30
CA HIS A 482 18.43 3.03 -5.11
C HIS A 482 17.16 3.86 -5.41
N PRO A 483 16.05 3.65 -4.68
CA PRO A 483 14.90 4.54 -4.75
C PRO A 483 15.25 6.01 -4.47
N PRO A 484 14.52 6.98 -5.06
CA PRO A 484 14.96 8.37 -5.10
C PRO A 484 14.80 9.12 -3.78
N LEU A 485 13.90 8.70 -2.87
CA LEU A 485 13.52 9.48 -1.69
C LEU A 485 14.72 9.92 -0.83
N GLY A 486 15.62 9.00 -0.49
CA GLY A 486 16.79 9.33 0.32
C GLY A 486 17.72 10.33 -0.38
N LYS A 487 17.98 10.13 -1.68
CA LYS A 487 18.82 11.01 -2.48
C LYS A 487 18.17 12.40 -2.67
N MET A 488 16.84 12.46 -2.77
CA MET A 488 16.09 13.73 -2.77
C MET A 488 16.23 14.47 -1.45
N LEU A 489 16.23 13.76 -0.31
CA LEU A 489 16.47 14.37 1.00
C LEU A 489 17.91 14.89 1.14
N VAL A 490 18.90 14.21 0.52
CA VAL A 490 20.27 14.75 0.42
C VAL A 490 20.29 16.02 -0.43
N GLY A 491 19.61 16.04 -1.58
CA GLY A 491 19.44 17.25 -2.39
C GLY A 491 18.75 18.38 -1.63
N LEU A 492 17.73 18.06 -0.83
CA LEU A 492 17.04 19.02 0.05
C LEU A 492 17.97 19.56 1.14
N ALA A 493 18.82 18.72 1.74
CA ALA A 493 19.83 19.18 2.70
C ALA A 493 20.86 20.10 2.01
N GLY A 494 21.25 19.80 0.77
CA GLY A 494 22.05 20.70 -0.07
C GLY A 494 21.38 22.06 -0.28
N LEU A 495 20.11 22.05 -0.71
CA LEU A 495 19.34 23.28 -0.95
C LEU A 495 19.21 24.14 0.32
N LEU A 496 18.83 23.52 1.44
CA LEU A 496 18.62 24.21 2.71
C LEU A 496 19.92 24.72 3.36
N SER A 497 21.05 24.12 3.03
CA SER A 497 22.38 24.58 3.47
C SER A 497 22.99 25.66 2.57
N GLY A 498 22.36 25.97 1.44
CA GLY A 498 22.85 26.96 0.47
C GLY A 498 23.87 26.41 -0.53
N TYR A 499 23.97 25.09 -0.69
CA TYR A 499 24.79 24.46 -1.72
C TYR A 499 24.10 24.56 -3.09
N ASP A 500 24.87 24.86 -4.14
CA ASP A 500 24.40 25.10 -5.50
C ASP A 500 24.54 23.88 -6.44
N GLY A 501 25.14 22.78 -5.96
CA GLY A 501 25.38 21.59 -6.78
C GLY A 501 26.67 21.62 -7.61
N SER A 502 27.46 22.70 -7.57
CA SER A 502 28.62 22.90 -8.45
C SER A 502 29.75 21.90 -8.21
N PHE A 503 30.05 21.59 -6.94
CA PHE A 503 31.13 20.70 -6.53
C PHE A 503 30.95 19.26 -7.03
N GLU A 504 32.02 18.68 -7.57
CA GLU A 504 32.07 17.29 -8.01
C GLU A 504 32.59 16.42 -6.85
N PHE A 505 31.72 15.60 -6.26
CA PHE A 505 32.07 14.77 -5.12
C PHE A 505 32.97 13.58 -5.51
N LYS A 506 34.29 13.79 -5.56
CA LYS A 506 35.27 12.70 -5.77
C LYS A 506 35.76 12.14 -4.43
N SER A 507 35.97 10.83 -4.39
CA SER A 507 36.45 10.13 -3.19
C SER A 507 37.79 10.69 -2.73
N GLY A 508 37.90 11.07 -1.46
CA GLY A 508 39.13 11.61 -0.86
C GLY A 508 39.45 13.06 -1.22
N GLU A 509 38.64 13.73 -2.04
CA GLU A 509 38.84 15.14 -2.37
C GLU A 509 38.46 16.03 -1.19
N ALA A 510 39.20 17.14 -1.01
CA ALA A 510 38.91 18.11 0.04
C ALA A 510 37.76 19.03 -0.36
N TYR A 511 36.86 19.31 0.59
CA TYR A 511 35.79 20.27 0.40
C TYR A 511 36.35 21.70 0.27
N PRO A 512 35.97 22.44 -0.78
CA PRO A 512 36.30 23.86 -0.87
C PRO A 512 35.43 24.67 0.10
N GLU A 513 35.88 25.88 0.45
CA GLU A 513 35.24 26.72 1.48
C GLU A 513 33.79 27.10 1.17
N ASN A 514 33.40 27.11 -0.11
CA ASN A 514 32.05 27.44 -0.56
C ASN A 514 31.05 26.27 -0.43
N VAL A 515 31.50 25.06 -0.13
CA VAL A 515 30.61 23.90 0.01
C VAL A 515 30.21 23.73 1.49
N PRO A 516 28.92 23.91 1.84
CA PRO A 516 28.45 23.85 3.23
C PRO A 516 28.29 22.40 3.74
N TYR A 517 29.31 21.55 3.56
CA TYR A 517 29.28 20.12 3.90
C TYR A 517 28.98 19.87 5.38
N VAL A 518 29.43 20.75 6.28
CA VAL A 518 29.15 20.65 7.72
C VAL A 518 27.66 20.78 8.00
N ALA A 519 26.99 21.75 7.37
CA ALA A 519 25.55 21.94 7.51
C ALA A 519 24.78 20.75 6.93
N MET A 520 25.18 20.26 5.76
CA MET A 520 24.60 19.05 5.17
C MET A 520 24.73 17.84 6.10
N ARG A 521 25.93 17.58 6.65
CA ARG A 521 26.16 16.50 7.62
C ARG A 521 25.32 16.65 8.88
N VAL A 522 25.19 17.87 9.43
CA VAL A 522 24.32 18.13 10.61
C VAL A 522 22.87 17.78 10.30
N MET A 523 22.34 18.25 9.16
CA MET A 523 20.97 17.98 8.77
C MET A 523 20.70 16.48 8.61
N LEU A 524 21.62 15.75 7.98
CA LEU A 524 21.48 14.30 7.79
C LEU A 524 21.67 13.51 9.09
N ALA A 525 22.58 13.96 9.95
CA ALA A 525 22.80 13.37 11.27
C ALA A 525 21.59 13.53 12.22
N THR A 526 20.65 14.45 11.95
CA THR A 526 19.39 14.54 12.72
C THR A 526 18.56 13.26 12.66
N PHE A 527 18.60 12.51 11.56
CA PHE A 527 17.95 11.20 11.47
C PHE A 527 18.58 10.20 12.45
N GLY A 528 19.91 10.20 12.56
CA GLY A 528 20.66 9.41 13.55
C GLY A 528 20.41 9.86 14.99
N VAL A 529 20.11 11.14 15.23
CA VAL A 529 19.65 11.65 16.53
C VAL A 529 18.27 11.11 16.87
N GLY A 530 17.32 11.19 15.93
CA GLY A 530 15.94 10.74 16.11
C GLY A 530 15.79 9.24 16.37
N MET A 531 16.73 8.40 15.94
CA MET A 531 16.73 6.96 16.22
C MET A 531 16.77 6.63 17.71
N VAL A 532 17.53 7.39 18.52
CA VAL A 532 17.75 7.09 19.95
C VAL A 532 16.47 7.23 20.79
N PRO A 533 15.75 8.36 20.77
CA PRO A 533 14.48 8.48 21.50
C PRO A 533 13.40 7.54 20.94
N LEU A 534 13.41 7.26 19.63
CA LEU A 534 12.49 6.25 19.06
C LEU A 534 12.78 4.85 19.59
N ALA A 535 14.04 4.48 19.82
CA ALA A 535 14.39 3.20 20.42
C ALA A 535 13.87 3.09 21.87
N TRP A 536 13.96 4.16 22.66
CA TRP A 536 13.34 4.24 23.99
C TRP A 536 11.82 4.02 23.91
N TYR A 537 11.12 4.80 23.09
CA TYR A 537 9.68 4.69 22.97
C TYR A 537 9.25 3.33 22.41
N THR A 538 10.03 2.73 21.51
CA THR A 538 9.76 1.39 21.01
C THR A 538 9.84 0.35 22.12
N ALA A 539 10.86 0.40 22.99
CA ALA A 539 10.98 -0.51 24.13
C ALA A 539 9.82 -0.34 25.13
N VAL A 540 9.42 0.91 25.39
CA VAL A 540 8.27 1.22 26.25
C VAL A 540 6.97 0.66 25.65
N GLU A 541 6.75 0.83 24.35
CA GLU A 541 5.58 0.28 23.66
C GLU A 541 5.61 -1.25 23.53
N LEU A 542 6.80 -1.85 23.48
CA LEU A 542 6.93 -3.30 23.60
C LEU A 542 6.61 -3.81 25.01
N GLY A 543 6.31 -2.94 25.98
CA GLY A 543 5.96 -3.32 27.34
C GLY A 543 7.15 -3.82 28.16
N MET A 544 8.38 -3.45 27.77
CA MET A 544 9.59 -3.80 28.51
C MET A 544 9.67 -3.02 29.83
N SER A 545 10.39 -3.55 30.82
CA SER A 545 10.67 -2.80 32.05
C SER A 545 11.45 -1.51 31.79
N GLN A 546 11.40 -0.57 32.73
CA GLN A 546 12.15 0.69 32.65
C GLN A 546 13.66 0.44 32.49
N TRP A 547 14.20 -0.56 33.19
CA TRP A 547 15.60 -0.98 33.09
C TRP A 547 15.96 -1.42 31.66
N ALA A 548 15.15 -2.29 31.07
CA ALA A 548 15.35 -2.77 29.70
C ALA A 548 15.15 -1.66 28.65
N SER A 549 14.22 -0.74 28.89
CA SER A 549 14.02 0.44 28.03
C SER A 549 15.25 1.36 28.02
N HIS A 550 15.85 1.59 29.19
CA HIS A 550 17.09 2.37 29.31
C HIS A 550 18.26 1.67 28.60
N LEU A 551 18.42 0.37 28.77
CA LEU A 551 19.46 -0.40 28.07
C LEU A 551 19.28 -0.34 26.56
N THR A 552 18.04 -0.46 26.04
CA THR A 552 17.76 -0.36 24.61
C THR A 552 18.21 0.99 24.05
N ALA A 553 17.79 2.09 24.68
CA ALA A 553 18.17 3.43 24.26
C ALA A 553 19.69 3.65 24.35
N MET A 554 20.33 3.16 25.41
CA MET A 554 21.78 3.24 25.61
C MET A 554 22.56 2.44 24.57
N MET A 555 22.12 1.24 24.21
CA MET A 555 22.76 0.45 23.16
C MET A 555 22.68 1.16 21.81
N VAL A 556 21.55 1.78 21.46
CA VAL A 556 21.43 2.58 20.23
C VAL A 556 22.23 3.87 20.27
N LEU A 557 22.35 4.49 21.45
CA LEU A 557 23.14 5.72 21.65
C LEU A 557 24.65 5.45 21.53
N PHE A 558 25.13 4.38 22.18
CA PHE A 558 26.54 4.07 22.41
C PHE A 558 27.12 3.01 21.46
N ASP A 559 26.39 2.60 20.43
CA ASP A 559 26.97 1.84 19.33
C ASP A 559 27.79 2.75 18.40
N VAL A 560 29.08 2.45 18.26
CA VAL A 560 29.97 3.24 17.42
C VAL A 560 29.72 3.05 15.92
N GLY A 561 29.07 1.96 15.51
CA GLY A 561 28.71 1.69 14.11
C GLY A 561 27.56 2.57 13.64
N TRP A 562 26.45 2.60 14.40
CA TRP A 562 25.36 3.54 14.14
C TRP A 562 25.81 5.00 14.26
N LEU A 563 26.68 5.30 15.22
CA LEU A 563 27.25 6.64 15.34
C LEU A 563 28.09 7.01 14.10
N CYS A 564 28.95 6.13 13.62
CA CYS A 564 29.84 6.40 12.49
C CYS A 564 29.03 6.64 11.20
N ILE A 565 28.11 5.72 10.85
CA ILE A 565 27.36 5.80 9.59
C ILE A 565 26.38 6.98 9.53
N SER A 566 25.90 7.46 10.69
CA SER A 566 24.90 8.52 10.74
C SER A 566 25.47 9.94 10.67
N ARG A 567 26.80 10.10 10.70
CA ARG A 567 27.47 11.43 10.76
C ARG A 567 27.79 12.04 9.39
N PHE A 568 27.75 11.25 8.33
CA PHE A 568 28.18 11.66 6.98
C PHE A 568 26.99 11.82 6.03
N ILE A 569 27.23 12.34 4.83
CA ILE A 569 26.20 12.48 3.79
C ILE A 569 25.92 11.10 3.17
N LEU A 570 25.20 10.27 3.91
CA LEU A 570 24.85 8.88 3.58
C LEU A 570 23.35 8.65 3.68
N LEU A 571 22.84 7.68 2.90
CA LEU A 571 21.43 7.28 2.96
C LEU A 571 21.11 6.41 4.17
N ASP A 572 22.11 5.72 4.73
CA ASP A 572 21.92 4.79 5.84
C ASP A 572 21.27 5.43 7.07
N SER A 573 21.63 6.68 7.37
CA SER A 573 21.03 7.45 8.47
C SER A 573 19.49 7.52 8.35
N MET A 574 18.99 7.79 7.14
CA MET A 574 17.57 7.86 6.83
C MET A 574 16.94 6.47 6.82
N LEU A 575 17.60 5.49 6.19
CA LEU A 575 17.14 4.11 6.14
C LEU A 575 16.94 3.55 7.55
N LEU A 576 17.92 3.75 8.43
CA LEU A 576 17.87 3.32 9.82
C LEU A 576 16.77 4.04 10.59
N PHE A 577 16.65 5.36 10.45
CA PHE A 577 15.58 6.14 11.08
C PHE A 577 14.19 5.64 10.67
N PHE A 578 13.93 5.48 9.39
CA PHE A 578 12.63 4.99 8.90
C PHE A 578 12.37 3.53 9.26
N THR A 579 13.41 2.70 9.39
CA THR A 579 13.30 1.33 9.89
C THR A 579 12.85 1.32 11.36
N VAL A 580 13.53 2.08 12.22
CA VAL A 580 13.18 2.20 13.65
C VAL A 580 11.79 2.82 13.83
N LEU A 581 11.46 3.86 13.05
CA LEU A 581 10.15 4.50 13.06
C LEU A 581 9.04 3.52 12.65
N ALA A 582 9.29 2.68 11.65
CA ALA A 582 8.33 1.68 11.20
C ALA A 582 8.05 0.62 12.28
N VAL A 583 9.10 0.14 12.98
CA VAL A 583 8.94 -0.78 14.12
C VAL A 583 8.18 -0.10 15.25
N PHE A 584 8.50 1.16 15.58
CA PHE A 584 7.74 1.93 16.57
C PHE A 584 6.26 2.08 16.20
N CYS A 585 5.95 2.37 14.93
CA CYS A 585 4.57 2.48 14.48
C CYS A 585 3.83 1.14 14.54
N LEU A 586 4.53 0.03 14.24
CA LEU A 586 3.98 -1.32 14.39
C LEU A 586 3.63 -1.64 15.84
N THR A 587 4.51 -1.31 16.79
CA THR A 587 4.27 -1.59 18.22
C THR A 587 3.16 -0.71 18.79
N LYS A 588 3.10 0.56 18.38
CA LYS A 588 1.95 1.44 18.65
C LYS A 588 0.64 0.90 18.08
N PHE A 589 0.68 0.40 16.84
CA PHE A 589 -0.50 -0.18 16.19
C PHE A 589 -1.01 -1.43 16.93
N HIS A 590 -0.11 -2.31 17.38
CA HIS A 590 -0.47 -3.45 18.22
C HIS A 590 -1.19 -3.01 19.51
N ASN A 591 -0.66 -1.98 20.19
CA ASN A 591 -1.20 -1.53 21.47
C ASN A 591 -2.50 -0.73 21.36
N GLN A 592 -2.64 0.10 20.32
CA GLN A 592 -3.72 1.08 20.21
C GLN A 592 -4.76 0.76 19.13
N GLN A 593 -4.63 -0.33 18.37
CA GLN A 593 -5.56 -0.89 17.36
C GLN A 593 -6.12 0.07 16.27
N TRP A 594 -5.79 1.37 16.25
CA TRP A 594 -6.57 2.36 15.49
C TRP A 594 -5.80 3.27 14.52
N HIS A 595 -4.46 3.23 14.45
CA HIS A 595 -3.72 4.06 13.47
C HIS A 595 -2.50 3.37 12.87
N VAL A 596 -2.43 3.33 11.54
CA VAL A 596 -1.31 2.79 10.76
C VAL A 596 -0.53 3.95 10.13
N LYS A 597 0.81 3.91 10.23
CA LYS A 597 1.73 4.86 9.56
C LYS A 597 2.74 4.10 8.68
N MET A 598 3.35 4.84 7.76
CA MET A 598 4.19 4.37 6.65
C MET A 598 5.41 3.52 7.05
N ILE A 599 5.73 2.52 6.24
CA ILE A 599 6.75 1.48 6.51
C ILE A 599 7.61 1.22 5.25
N GLY A 600 8.90 0.89 5.43
CA GLY A 600 9.83 0.50 4.35
C GLY A 600 9.79 -1.00 4.01
N LEU A 601 10.23 -1.39 2.80
CA LEU A 601 9.98 -2.70 2.15
C LEU A 601 10.30 -3.96 2.98
N PHE A 602 11.44 -4.03 3.69
CA PHE A 602 11.78 -5.22 4.50
C PHE A 602 11.03 -5.26 5.83
N VAL A 603 10.78 -4.09 6.44
CA VAL A 603 9.86 -4.00 7.57
C VAL A 603 8.42 -4.30 7.12
N THR A 604 8.06 -4.05 5.85
CA THR A 604 6.77 -4.46 5.28
C THR A 604 6.59 -5.98 5.30
N ALA A 605 7.64 -6.79 5.15
CA ALA A 605 7.54 -8.24 5.28
C ALA A 605 7.24 -8.66 6.74
N LEU A 606 7.95 -8.09 7.72
CA LEU A 606 7.67 -8.30 9.15
C LEU A 606 6.24 -7.89 9.50
N VAL A 607 5.85 -6.68 9.10
CA VAL A 607 4.50 -6.14 9.32
C VAL A 607 3.47 -7.00 8.60
N GLY A 608 3.76 -7.49 7.40
CA GLY A 608 2.91 -8.38 6.62
C GLY A 608 2.65 -9.70 7.35
N VAL A 609 3.68 -10.37 7.85
CA VAL A 609 3.53 -11.61 8.63
C VAL A 609 2.77 -11.37 9.92
N TYR A 610 3.10 -10.30 10.65
CA TYR A 610 2.36 -9.90 11.84
C TYR A 610 0.88 -9.61 11.51
N THR A 611 0.61 -8.97 10.38
CA THR A 611 -0.75 -8.65 9.91
C THR A 611 -1.52 -9.91 9.52
N ILE A 612 -0.86 -10.88 8.88
CA ILE A 612 -1.45 -12.18 8.54
C ILE A 612 -1.80 -12.93 9.82
N GLU A 613 -0.89 -12.99 10.81
CA GLU A 613 -1.17 -13.60 12.11
C GLU A 613 -2.35 -12.91 12.81
N ASP A 614 -2.36 -11.58 12.83
CA ASP A 614 -3.43 -10.81 13.46
C ASP A 614 -4.79 -11.02 12.76
N LEU A 615 -4.81 -11.08 11.44
CA LEU A 615 -6.00 -11.42 10.64
C LEU A 615 -6.44 -12.88 10.87
N TRP A 616 -5.50 -13.80 11.04
CA TRP A 616 -5.78 -15.20 11.35
C TRP A 616 -6.41 -15.37 12.73
N ASN A 617 -5.87 -14.71 13.75
CA ASN A 617 -6.44 -14.71 15.10
C ASN A 617 -7.84 -14.08 15.11
N LYS A 618 -8.03 -13.00 14.36
CA LYS A 618 -9.33 -12.34 14.14
C LYS A 618 -10.33 -13.19 13.38
N PHE A 619 -9.87 -14.03 12.46
CA PHE A 619 -10.71 -14.98 11.76
C PHE A 619 -11.22 -16.09 12.70
N GLY A 620 -10.37 -16.53 13.65
CA GLY A 620 -10.76 -17.48 14.70
C GLY A 620 -11.67 -16.92 15.80
N ASP A 621 -11.83 -15.60 15.88
CA ASP A 621 -12.72 -14.96 16.85
C ASP A 621 -14.19 -15.03 16.41
N THR A 622 -14.90 -16.01 16.94
CA THR A 622 -16.34 -16.23 16.70
C THR A 622 -17.25 -15.10 17.21
N THR A 623 -16.72 -14.18 18.03
CA THR A 623 -17.48 -13.02 18.54
C THR A 623 -17.47 -11.85 17.56
N MET A 624 -16.53 -11.83 16.61
CA MET A 624 -16.38 -10.73 15.67
C MET A 624 -17.22 -10.91 14.41
N SER A 625 -17.95 -9.86 14.02
CA SER A 625 -18.81 -9.93 12.83
C SER A 625 -18.01 -10.01 11.53
N VAL A 626 -18.57 -10.66 10.50
CA VAL A 626 -17.95 -10.73 9.15
C VAL A 626 -17.70 -9.34 8.58
N ARG A 627 -18.54 -8.35 8.92
CA ARG A 627 -18.34 -6.95 8.50
C ARG A 627 -17.11 -6.32 9.16
N ASP A 628 -16.88 -6.58 10.44
CA ASP A 628 -15.72 -6.05 11.15
C ASP A 628 -14.44 -6.77 10.70
N GLN A 629 -14.52 -8.07 10.39
CA GLN A 629 -13.46 -8.78 9.67
C GLN A 629 -13.15 -8.10 8.32
N ALA A 630 -14.16 -7.86 7.47
CA ALA A 630 -13.96 -7.19 6.18
C ALA A 630 -13.37 -5.78 6.32
N ARG A 631 -13.83 -4.99 7.31
CA ARG A 631 -13.26 -3.66 7.63
C ARG A 631 -11.79 -3.77 8.03
N HIS A 632 -11.43 -4.77 8.84
CA HIS A 632 -10.05 -5.02 9.23
C HIS A 632 -9.16 -5.39 8.05
N TRP A 633 -9.65 -6.21 7.12
CA TRP A 633 -8.97 -6.52 5.87
C TRP A 633 -8.78 -5.27 5.00
N ILE A 634 -9.86 -4.53 4.72
CA ILE A 634 -9.82 -3.32 3.88
C ILE A 634 -8.88 -2.28 4.48
N ALA A 635 -8.96 -2.01 5.79
CA ALA A 635 -8.09 -1.04 6.46
C ALA A 635 -6.60 -1.43 6.35
N ARG A 636 -6.26 -2.72 6.53
CA ARG A 636 -4.88 -3.21 6.39
C ARG A 636 -4.41 -3.14 4.95
N VAL A 637 -5.23 -3.53 3.97
CA VAL A 637 -4.88 -3.43 2.53
C VAL A 637 -4.64 -1.96 2.14
N VAL A 638 -5.52 -1.05 2.54
CA VAL A 638 -5.36 0.38 2.23
C VAL A 638 -4.09 0.92 2.89
N CYS A 639 -3.94 0.78 4.21
CA CYS A 639 -2.86 1.44 4.93
C CYS A 639 -1.48 0.76 4.78
N LEU A 640 -1.41 -0.56 4.59
CA LEU A 640 -0.15 -1.32 4.54
C LEU A 640 0.28 -1.68 3.12
N ILE A 641 -0.60 -1.56 2.12
CA ILE A 641 -0.27 -1.85 0.71
C ILE A 641 -0.47 -0.60 -0.16
N VAL A 642 -1.69 -0.05 -0.21
CA VAL A 642 -2.01 1.05 -1.13
C VAL A 642 -1.23 2.32 -0.78
N VAL A 643 -1.23 2.76 0.47
CA VAL A 643 -0.53 4.01 0.86
C VAL A 643 1.00 3.89 0.64
N PRO A 644 1.70 2.81 1.06
CA PRO A 644 3.12 2.61 0.72
C PRO A 644 3.42 2.66 -0.77
N ILE A 645 2.60 2.02 -1.62
CA ILE A 645 2.74 2.09 -3.08
C ILE A 645 2.56 3.53 -3.57
N LEU A 646 1.56 4.26 -3.07
CA LEU A 646 1.32 5.65 -3.47
C LEU A 646 2.49 6.57 -3.07
N VAL A 647 3.06 6.41 -1.88
CA VAL A 647 4.24 7.20 -1.46
C VAL A 647 5.48 6.85 -2.26
N PHE A 648 5.67 5.57 -2.58
CA PHE A 648 6.74 5.12 -3.47
C PHE A 648 6.59 5.76 -4.86
N MET A 649 5.41 5.63 -5.49
CA MET A 649 5.11 6.25 -6.79
C MET A 649 5.22 7.79 -6.74
N MET A 650 4.75 8.43 -5.67
CA MET A 650 4.89 9.87 -5.47
C MET A 650 6.35 10.31 -5.41
N SER A 651 7.21 9.51 -4.77
CA SER A 651 8.66 9.78 -4.71
C SER A 651 9.29 9.77 -6.11
N PHE A 652 8.91 8.79 -6.96
CA PHE A 652 9.34 8.77 -8.36
C PHE A 652 8.71 9.89 -9.20
N LYS A 653 7.46 10.26 -8.90
CA LYS A 653 6.81 11.38 -9.58
C LYS A 653 7.55 12.69 -9.30
N ILE A 654 7.93 12.94 -8.05
CA ILE A 654 8.74 14.10 -7.68
C ILE A 654 10.12 14.01 -8.32
N HIS A 655 10.76 12.84 -8.30
CA HIS A 655 12.06 12.60 -8.93
C HIS A 655 12.07 13.04 -10.42
N PHE A 656 11.10 12.59 -11.22
CA PHE A 656 10.99 12.99 -12.63
C PHE A 656 10.56 14.45 -12.85
N LEU A 657 9.83 15.05 -11.91
CA LEU A 657 9.45 16.48 -11.99
C LEU A 657 10.62 17.41 -11.68
N VAL A 658 11.50 17.01 -10.75
CA VAL A 658 12.68 17.79 -10.36
C VAL A 658 13.78 17.65 -11.40
N LEU A 659 14.11 16.41 -11.80
CA LEU A 659 15.15 16.09 -12.78
C LEU A 659 14.63 16.19 -14.21
N ASN A 660 14.57 17.41 -14.72
CA ASN A 660 14.02 17.71 -16.03
C ASN A 660 15.05 18.08 -17.10
N HIS A 661 16.35 18.04 -16.80
CA HIS A 661 17.44 18.24 -17.77
C HIS A 661 18.12 16.91 -18.12
N SER A 662 18.68 16.82 -19.33
CA SER A 662 19.55 15.71 -19.73
C SER A 662 20.79 15.65 -18.85
N GLY A 663 21.26 14.43 -18.57
CA GLY A 663 22.38 14.16 -17.68
C GLY A 663 22.94 12.76 -17.89
N PRO A 664 23.99 12.36 -17.16
CA PRO A 664 24.84 11.20 -17.51
C PRO A 664 24.15 9.83 -17.47
N GLY A 665 22.94 9.73 -16.90
CA GLY A 665 22.19 8.48 -16.80
C GLY A 665 20.96 8.40 -17.70
N ASP A 666 20.69 9.39 -18.54
CA ASP A 666 19.50 9.44 -19.38
C ASP A 666 19.47 8.34 -20.46
N ALA A 667 20.64 7.91 -20.91
CA ALA A 667 20.80 6.87 -21.92
C ALA A 667 20.27 5.49 -21.47
N GLN A 668 20.12 5.24 -20.16
CA GLN A 668 19.48 4.02 -19.64
C GLN A 668 17.94 4.07 -19.69
N MET A 669 17.36 5.24 -19.96
CA MET A 669 15.92 5.40 -20.11
C MET A 669 15.50 5.28 -21.58
N SER A 670 14.22 4.98 -21.81
CA SER A 670 13.68 4.94 -23.18
C SER A 670 13.88 6.27 -23.92
N SER A 671 14.09 6.23 -25.24
CA SER A 671 14.31 7.45 -26.03
C SER A 671 13.13 8.44 -25.91
N LEU A 672 11.91 7.93 -25.74
CA LEU A 672 10.71 8.75 -25.50
C LEU A 672 10.77 9.52 -24.17
N PHE A 673 11.30 8.89 -23.12
CA PHE A 673 11.55 9.58 -21.85
C PHE A 673 12.62 10.65 -22.02
N GLN A 674 13.73 10.32 -22.68
CA GLN A 674 14.81 11.28 -22.90
C GLN A 674 14.33 12.49 -23.72
N ALA A 675 13.43 12.28 -24.69
CA ALA A 675 12.81 13.34 -25.49
C ALA A 675 12.07 14.40 -24.64
N ASN A 676 11.61 14.04 -23.43
CA ASN A 676 10.98 14.98 -22.49
C ASN A 676 11.98 15.83 -21.69
N LEU A 677 13.27 15.49 -21.69
CA LEU A 677 14.30 16.22 -20.94
C LEU A 677 14.78 17.46 -21.68
N VAL A 678 15.01 18.55 -20.95
CA VAL A 678 15.60 19.78 -21.48
C VAL A 678 17.10 19.54 -21.74
N GLY A 679 17.60 19.98 -22.91
CA GLY A 679 19.01 19.86 -23.28
C GLY A 679 19.32 18.67 -24.20
N ASN A 680 18.33 17.87 -24.57
CA ASN A 680 18.47 16.90 -25.67
C ASN A 680 18.43 17.61 -27.05
N ASP A 681 18.95 16.94 -28.07
CA ASP A 681 18.92 17.37 -29.47
C ASP A 681 17.78 16.75 -30.29
N PHE A 682 16.93 15.91 -29.66
CA PHE A 682 15.84 15.18 -30.32
C PHE A 682 14.84 16.08 -31.05
N GLY A 683 14.70 17.35 -30.65
CA GLY A 683 13.87 18.32 -31.36
C GLY A 683 14.42 18.81 -32.69
N LYS A 684 15.68 18.50 -33.01
CA LYS A 684 16.28 18.76 -34.32
C LYS A 684 16.18 17.53 -35.23
N ASN A 685 15.81 16.38 -34.70
CA ASN A 685 15.79 15.14 -35.46
C ASN A 685 14.67 15.17 -36.49
N PRO A 686 14.93 14.82 -37.75
CA PRO A 686 13.86 14.64 -38.70
C PRO A 686 12.98 13.46 -38.29
N LEU A 687 11.69 13.60 -38.56
CA LEU A 687 10.67 12.66 -38.13
C LEU A 687 10.72 11.35 -38.92
N GLU A 688 10.77 11.46 -40.25
CA GLU A 688 10.68 10.34 -41.18
C GLU A 688 12.08 9.83 -41.52
N ILE A 689 12.26 8.53 -41.72
CA ILE A 689 13.57 7.96 -42.07
C ILE A 689 13.64 7.67 -43.57
N ALA A 690 14.79 7.95 -44.18
CA ALA A 690 15.04 7.75 -45.60
C ALA A 690 16.36 7.03 -45.86
N PHE A 691 16.55 6.50 -47.07
CA PHE A 691 17.85 6.03 -47.51
C PHE A 691 18.85 7.20 -47.52
N GLY A 692 20.08 6.94 -47.06
CA GLY A 692 21.11 7.95 -46.85
C GLY A 692 21.01 8.69 -45.51
N SER A 693 20.00 8.41 -44.69
CA SER A 693 19.93 8.93 -43.32
C SER A 693 21.01 8.32 -42.44
N LYS A 694 21.61 9.17 -41.60
CA LYS A 694 22.47 8.75 -40.48
C LYS A 694 21.62 8.64 -39.22
N VAL A 695 21.69 7.51 -38.54
CA VAL A 695 20.84 7.17 -37.40
C VAL A 695 21.63 6.54 -36.25
N THR A 696 21.11 6.65 -35.03
CA THR A 696 21.48 5.75 -33.94
C THR A 696 20.32 4.80 -33.66
N LEU A 697 20.63 3.53 -33.47
CA LEU A 697 19.64 2.49 -33.18
C LEU A 697 19.71 2.13 -31.71
N LYS A 698 18.57 2.17 -31.01
CA LYS A 698 18.47 1.79 -29.61
C LYS A 698 17.64 0.54 -29.45
N ASN A 699 18.12 -0.38 -28.62
CA ASN A 699 17.37 -1.54 -28.23
C ASN A 699 16.27 -1.17 -27.23
N MET A 700 15.05 -1.63 -27.48
CA MET A 700 13.87 -1.32 -26.68
C MET A 700 13.60 -2.34 -25.57
N GLY A 701 14.40 -3.41 -25.48
CA GLY A 701 14.39 -4.33 -24.35
C GLY A 701 14.77 -3.61 -23.06
N TRP A 702 14.32 -4.14 -21.92
CA TRP A 702 14.64 -3.54 -20.62
C TRP A 702 16.15 -3.54 -20.38
N GLY A 703 16.73 -2.35 -20.15
CA GLY A 703 18.19 -2.20 -20.04
C GLY A 703 18.92 -2.16 -21.39
N GLY A 704 18.21 -2.02 -22.50
CA GLY A 704 18.78 -1.92 -23.85
C GLY A 704 19.68 -0.70 -24.06
N GLY A 705 20.83 -0.93 -24.70
CA GLY A 705 21.78 0.11 -25.10
C GLY A 705 21.63 0.56 -26.55
N LEU A 706 22.51 1.47 -26.98
CA LEU A 706 22.69 1.87 -28.37
C LEU A 706 23.54 0.84 -29.12
N LEU A 707 23.19 0.56 -30.37
CA LEU A 707 24.01 -0.28 -31.25
C LEU A 707 25.36 0.41 -31.48
N HIS A 708 26.44 -0.26 -31.11
CA HIS A 708 27.78 0.30 -31.04
C HIS A 708 28.77 -0.60 -31.78
N SER A 709 29.78 0.00 -32.42
CA SER A 709 30.91 -0.74 -32.97
C SER A 709 32.21 0.06 -32.83
N HIS A 710 33.24 -0.57 -32.30
CA HIS A 710 34.57 0.03 -32.14
C HIS A 710 35.63 -0.78 -32.90
N VAL A 711 36.81 -0.22 -33.12
CA VAL A 711 37.82 -0.76 -34.06
C VAL A 711 38.39 -2.13 -33.68
N GLN A 712 38.27 -2.55 -32.42
CA GLN A 712 38.73 -3.84 -31.93
C GLN A 712 37.93 -5.01 -32.56
N THR A 713 38.59 -6.14 -32.74
CA THR A 713 38.02 -7.36 -33.33
C THR A 713 37.71 -8.40 -32.26
N TYR A 714 36.80 -9.33 -32.56
CA TYR A 714 36.56 -10.47 -31.67
C TYR A 714 37.84 -11.31 -31.50
N PRO A 715 38.26 -11.65 -30.27
CA PRO A 715 39.44 -12.50 -30.06
C PRO A 715 39.15 -13.98 -30.37
N VAL A 716 37.87 -14.36 -30.39
CA VAL A 716 37.36 -15.71 -30.66
C VAL A 716 36.18 -15.62 -31.62
N GLY A 717 35.99 -16.62 -32.47
CA GLY A 717 34.94 -16.59 -33.50
C GLY A 717 35.47 -16.03 -34.82
N SER A 718 34.77 -15.05 -35.40
CA SER A 718 35.05 -14.59 -36.77
C SER A 718 36.32 -13.75 -36.93
N SER A 719 36.91 -13.26 -35.84
CA SER A 719 37.97 -12.25 -35.85
C SER A 719 37.60 -10.94 -36.57
N GLN A 720 36.30 -10.68 -36.78
CA GLN A 720 35.80 -9.45 -37.38
C GLN A 720 35.60 -8.35 -36.33
N GLN A 721 35.28 -7.14 -36.80
CA GLN A 721 35.09 -5.98 -35.92
C GLN A 721 33.89 -6.22 -34.98
N GLN A 722 34.07 -5.89 -33.69
CA GLN A 722 33.06 -6.15 -32.66
C GLN A 722 31.82 -5.26 -32.83
N VAL A 723 30.65 -5.84 -32.58
CA VAL A 723 29.38 -5.11 -32.47
C VAL A 723 28.77 -5.41 -31.10
N THR A 724 28.42 -4.36 -30.38
CA THR A 724 27.95 -4.44 -29.00
C THR A 724 26.79 -3.47 -28.79
N CYS A 725 26.17 -3.55 -27.61
CA CYS A 725 25.26 -2.54 -27.12
C CYS A 725 25.95 -1.72 -26.02
N TYR A 726 26.01 -0.40 -26.22
CA TYR A 726 26.66 0.54 -25.31
C TYR A 726 25.65 1.55 -24.73
N HIS A 727 25.75 1.83 -23.44
CA HIS A 727 24.78 2.68 -22.73
C HIS A 727 25.12 4.17 -22.73
N TYR A 728 26.17 4.60 -23.41
CA TYR A 728 26.51 6.02 -23.52
C TYR A 728 26.52 6.45 -24.98
N LYS A 729 26.21 7.73 -25.20
CA LYS A 729 26.22 8.34 -26.53
C LYS A 729 27.66 8.63 -26.95
N ASP A 730 28.07 8.08 -28.08
CA ASP A 730 29.32 8.42 -28.76
C ASP A 730 29.16 8.37 -30.30
N SER A 731 30.18 8.81 -31.02
CA SER A 731 30.17 8.77 -32.50
C SER A 731 30.26 7.35 -33.08
N ASN A 732 30.59 6.35 -32.25
CA ASN A 732 30.61 4.94 -32.65
C ASN A 732 29.22 4.29 -32.57
N ASN A 733 28.19 5.07 -32.22
CA ASN A 733 26.79 4.66 -32.31
C ASN A 733 26.12 5.05 -33.63
N ASP A 734 26.83 5.75 -34.52
CA ASP A 734 26.28 6.29 -35.76
C ASP A 734 26.28 5.22 -36.88
N TRP A 735 25.11 5.00 -37.49
CA TRP A 735 24.90 4.07 -38.60
C TRP A 735 24.23 4.77 -39.79
N ASN A 736 24.69 4.47 -41.00
CA ASN A 736 24.10 4.95 -42.25
C ASN A 736 23.19 3.87 -42.85
N ILE A 737 21.99 4.26 -43.26
CA ILE A 737 21.05 3.38 -43.95
C ILE A 737 21.35 3.43 -45.46
N VAL A 738 21.87 2.33 -46.01
CA VAL A 738 22.28 2.27 -47.42
C VAL A 738 21.55 1.13 -48.16
N PRO A 739 21.33 1.27 -49.48
CA PRO A 739 20.64 0.25 -50.27
C PRO A 739 21.50 -1.02 -50.43
N ARG A 740 20.86 -2.09 -50.92
CA ARG A 740 21.50 -3.38 -51.21
C ARG A 740 22.61 -3.24 -52.27
N TRP A 741 23.48 -4.24 -52.38
CA TRP A 741 24.59 -4.23 -53.35
C TRP A 741 24.11 -4.31 -54.81
N ASP A 742 22.94 -4.90 -55.05
CA ASP A 742 22.30 -5.02 -56.37
C ASP A 742 21.50 -3.78 -56.79
N GLU A 743 21.31 -2.82 -55.88
CA GLU A 743 20.60 -1.57 -56.15
C GLU A 743 21.58 -0.42 -56.46
N PRO A 744 21.16 0.61 -57.22
CA PRO A 744 21.97 1.80 -57.43
C PRO A 744 22.38 2.42 -56.10
N ALA A 745 23.66 2.78 -55.97
CA ALA A 745 24.16 3.46 -54.80
C ALA A 745 23.35 4.75 -54.52
N TYR A 746 23.17 5.07 -53.23
CA TYR A 746 22.46 6.28 -52.83
C TYR A 746 23.11 7.52 -53.45
N GLN A 747 22.31 8.32 -54.14
CA GLN A 747 22.74 9.60 -54.72
C GLN A 747 22.20 10.74 -53.87
N PRO A 748 23.07 11.59 -53.26
CA PRO A 748 22.64 12.70 -52.40
C PRO A 748 21.63 13.66 -53.06
N ASN A 749 21.72 13.83 -54.39
CA ASN A 749 20.88 14.74 -55.17
C ASN A 749 19.70 14.05 -55.90
N GLY A 750 19.51 12.73 -55.72
CA GLY A 750 18.44 11.97 -56.35
C GLY A 750 17.07 12.15 -55.66
N GLU A 751 16.02 11.51 -56.19
CA GLU A 751 14.69 11.50 -55.54
C GLU A 751 14.75 10.88 -54.13
N MET A 752 13.99 11.43 -53.19
CA MET A 752 14.00 10.98 -51.80
C MET A 752 13.22 9.67 -51.64
N ARG A 753 13.93 8.59 -51.31
CA ARG A 753 13.32 7.29 -50.99
C ARG A 753 13.19 7.13 -49.47
N TYR A 754 11.96 7.13 -48.99
CA TYR A 754 11.64 6.85 -47.59
C TYR A 754 11.81 5.35 -47.28
N LEU A 755 12.21 5.05 -46.05
CA LEU A 755 12.28 3.68 -45.53
C LEU A 755 10.88 3.18 -45.19
N LYS A 756 10.54 1.98 -45.66
CA LYS A 756 9.23 1.35 -45.46
C LYS A 756 9.36 -0.04 -44.82
N ASP A 757 8.23 -0.54 -44.32
CA ASP A 757 8.15 -1.93 -43.88
C ASP A 757 8.48 -2.90 -45.03
N GLY A 758 9.30 -3.91 -44.73
CA GLY A 758 9.75 -4.90 -45.68
C GLY A 758 10.94 -4.49 -46.55
N ASP A 759 11.41 -3.24 -46.48
CA ASP A 759 12.64 -2.83 -47.19
C ASP A 759 13.85 -3.63 -46.67
N VAL A 760 14.72 -4.02 -47.59
CA VAL A 760 15.98 -4.69 -47.25
C VAL A 760 17.11 -3.68 -47.37
N ILE A 761 17.82 -3.48 -46.28
CA ILE A 761 18.86 -2.45 -46.14
C ILE A 761 20.20 -3.08 -45.77
N ARG A 762 21.27 -2.28 -45.90
CA ARG A 762 22.51 -2.50 -45.15
C ARG A 762 22.67 -1.39 -44.13
N LEU A 763 23.15 -1.75 -42.94
CA LEU A 763 23.52 -0.81 -41.91
C LEU A 763 25.03 -0.65 -41.94
N GLN A 764 25.51 0.52 -42.37
CA GLN A 764 26.93 0.81 -42.45
C GLN A 764 27.36 1.65 -41.26
N HIS A 765 28.36 1.21 -40.51
CA HIS A 765 28.91 1.95 -39.38
C HIS A 765 29.62 3.22 -39.89
N ALA A 766 29.23 4.40 -39.38
CA ALA A 766 29.66 5.68 -39.95
C ALA A 766 31.16 5.96 -39.75
N MET A 767 31.74 5.51 -38.63
CA MET A 767 33.15 5.79 -38.30
C MET A 767 34.14 4.83 -38.98
N THR A 768 33.76 3.57 -39.18
CA THR A 768 34.66 2.54 -39.76
C THR A 768 34.26 2.09 -41.17
N GLU A 769 33.13 2.59 -41.69
CA GLU A 769 32.57 2.29 -43.01
C GLU A 769 32.26 0.81 -43.26
N ARG A 770 32.30 -0.03 -42.22
CA ARG A 770 32.00 -1.47 -42.28
C ARG A 770 30.50 -1.72 -42.24
N ASN A 771 30.05 -2.84 -42.82
CA ASN A 771 28.64 -3.22 -42.82
C ASN A 771 28.33 -4.13 -41.62
N LEU A 772 27.16 -3.94 -41.02
CA LEU A 772 26.61 -4.86 -40.04
C LEU A 772 26.34 -6.21 -40.72
N HIS A 773 26.91 -7.25 -40.16
CA HIS A 773 27.02 -8.55 -40.80
C HIS A 773 26.69 -9.66 -39.80
N SER A 774 26.14 -10.78 -40.27
CA SER A 774 25.97 -11.98 -39.44
C SER A 774 26.23 -13.24 -40.25
N HIS A 775 26.86 -14.22 -39.62
CA HIS A 775 27.40 -15.41 -40.25
C HIS A 775 27.19 -16.61 -39.32
N THR A 776 27.43 -17.83 -39.81
CA THR A 776 27.08 -19.06 -39.06
C THR A 776 27.99 -19.38 -37.87
N VAL A 777 28.91 -18.48 -37.49
CA VAL A 777 29.72 -18.63 -36.28
C VAL A 777 28.85 -18.33 -35.07
N VAL A 778 29.06 -19.08 -34.00
CA VAL A 778 28.28 -18.99 -32.77
C VAL A 778 28.71 -17.77 -31.96
N ALA A 779 27.75 -17.08 -31.33
CA ALA A 779 28.05 -15.90 -30.54
C ALA A 779 28.99 -16.20 -29.34
N PRO A 780 29.82 -15.24 -28.90
CA PRO A 780 30.82 -15.46 -27.86
C PRO A 780 30.26 -15.88 -26.50
N VAL A 781 29.10 -15.35 -26.08
CA VAL A 781 28.45 -15.66 -24.80
C VAL A 781 27.18 -16.47 -25.03
N THR A 782 26.25 -15.97 -25.84
CA THR A 782 24.96 -16.65 -26.12
C THR A 782 25.12 -17.73 -27.19
N LYS A 783 25.55 -18.93 -26.79
CA LYS A 783 25.90 -20.03 -27.72
C LYS A 783 24.76 -20.54 -28.61
N GLU A 784 23.52 -20.23 -28.28
CA GLU A 784 22.36 -20.60 -29.10
C GLU A 784 22.23 -19.72 -30.36
N ASN A 785 22.79 -18.50 -30.31
CA ASN A 785 22.66 -17.48 -31.36
C ASN A 785 23.88 -17.42 -32.28
N TYR A 786 23.70 -16.78 -33.43
CA TYR A 786 24.81 -16.46 -34.33
C TYR A 786 25.50 -15.15 -33.92
N GLU A 787 26.80 -15.07 -34.21
CA GLU A 787 27.63 -13.88 -34.02
C GLU A 787 27.17 -12.76 -34.98
N VAL A 788 27.10 -11.54 -34.45
CA VAL A 788 26.89 -10.31 -35.23
C VAL A 788 28.17 -9.50 -35.16
N SER A 789 28.65 -9.04 -36.31
CA SER A 789 29.94 -8.40 -36.47
C SER A 789 29.87 -7.27 -37.51
N CYS A 790 30.98 -6.56 -37.67
CA CYS A 790 31.16 -5.59 -38.74
C CYS A 790 32.17 -6.11 -39.77
N TYR A 791 31.74 -6.29 -41.02
CA TYR A 791 32.55 -6.85 -42.12
C TYR A 791 32.66 -5.90 -43.31
N GLY A 792 33.75 -6.09 -44.08
CA GLY A 792 33.94 -5.39 -45.34
C GLY A 792 34.15 -3.87 -45.20
N ASN A 793 33.71 -3.12 -46.20
CA ASN A 793 33.72 -1.66 -46.27
C ASN A 793 32.64 -1.17 -47.27
N VAL A 794 32.78 0.04 -47.83
CA VAL A 794 31.84 0.61 -48.82
C VAL A 794 31.77 -0.18 -50.14
N THR A 795 32.83 -0.92 -50.52
CA THR A 795 32.93 -1.63 -51.81
C THR A 795 33.05 -3.15 -51.69
N ILE A 796 33.43 -3.63 -50.50
CA ILE A 796 33.64 -5.04 -50.17
C ILE A 796 32.54 -5.44 -49.21
N GLY A 797 31.74 -6.44 -49.58
CA GLY A 797 30.70 -7.03 -48.77
C GLY A 797 30.02 -8.17 -49.51
N ASP A 798 29.00 -8.76 -48.90
CA ASP A 798 28.27 -9.90 -49.45
C ASP A 798 26.77 -9.83 -49.14
N ASN A 799 26.04 -10.91 -49.43
CA ASN A 799 24.61 -11.00 -49.17
C ASN A 799 24.26 -11.24 -47.68
N HIS A 800 25.24 -11.42 -46.81
CA HIS A 800 25.10 -11.51 -45.36
C HIS A 800 25.20 -10.12 -44.68
N ASP A 801 25.23 -9.04 -45.46
CA ASP A 801 25.08 -7.67 -44.96
C ASP A 801 23.61 -7.21 -44.98
N TYR A 802 22.69 -8.05 -45.47
CA TYR A 802 21.30 -7.68 -45.74
C TYR A 802 20.39 -7.89 -44.53
N TRP A 803 19.80 -6.78 -44.08
CA TRP A 803 18.84 -6.74 -42.99
C TRP A 803 17.50 -6.23 -43.50
N LYS A 804 16.48 -7.10 -43.44
CA LYS A 804 15.10 -6.74 -43.73
C LYS A 804 14.52 -5.99 -42.53
N VAL A 805 13.97 -4.82 -42.78
CA VAL A 805 13.25 -4.01 -41.79
C VAL A 805 11.83 -4.55 -41.66
N GLU A 806 11.45 -4.93 -40.45
CA GLU A 806 10.08 -5.35 -40.12
C GLU A 806 9.51 -4.40 -39.07
N VAL A 807 8.41 -3.73 -39.40
CA VAL A 807 7.72 -2.83 -38.48
C VAL A 807 6.83 -3.65 -37.56
N VAL A 808 7.00 -3.47 -36.25
CA VAL A 808 6.16 -4.12 -35.23
C VAL A 808 4.87 -3.32 -35.05
N ASP A 809 5.03 -2.07 -34.65
CA ASP A 809 3.96 -1.08 -34.42
C ASP A 809 4.58 0.29 -34.11
N ASP A 810 3.71 1.28 -33.92
CA ASP A 810 4.07 2.62 -33.50
C ASP A 810 3.39 2.92 -32.16
N ILE A 811 4.19 3.36 -31.20
CA ILE A 811 3.74 3.61 -29.82
C ILE A 811 2.54 4.59 -29.77
N LYS A 812 2.38 5.47 -30.76
CA LYS A 812 1.30 6.45 -30.82
C LYS A 812 0.25 6.14 -31.88
N ARG A 813 0.66 5.59 -33.03
CA ARG A 813 -0.23 5.37 -34.18
C ARG A 813 -0.77 3.94 -34.27
N GLY A 814 -0.31 3.02 -33.42
CA GLY A 814 -0.72 1.62 -33.46
C GLY A 814 -0.10 0.89 -34.64
N THR A 815 -0.85 -0.01 -35.27
CA THR A 815 -0.35 -0.92 -36.31
C THR A 815 -0.42 -0.36 -37.73
N HIS A 816 -1.19 0.70 -37.99
CA HIS A 816 -1.31 1.31 -39.31
C HIS A 816 -0.24 2.39 -39.50
N ILE A 817 0.85 2.03 -40.18
CA ILE A 817 2.05 2.87 -40.31
C ILE A 817 2.41 3.00 -41.79
N ASP A 818 2.14 4.17 -42.37
CA ASP A 818 2.52 4.47 -43.75
C ASP A 818 4.01 4.80 -43.90
N ARG A 819 4.65 5.31 -42.83
CA ARG A 819 6.05 5.76 -42.80
C ARG A 819 6.68 5.43 -41.46
N ILE A 820 7.97 5.07 -41.46
CA ILE A 820 8.73 4.80 -40.23
C ILE A 820 9.16 6.13 -39.60
N HIS A 821 8.87 6.29 -38.31
CA HIS A 821 9.13 7.50 -37.54
C HIS A 821 10.25 7.29 -36.51
N SER A 822 11.09 8.30 -36.31
CA SER A 822 12.05 8.32 -35.20
C SER A 822 11.33 8.29 -33.85
N LEU A 823 11.99 7.70 -32.83
CA LEU A 823 11.57 7.52 -31.43
C LEU A 823 10.33 6.63 -31.18
N THR A 824 9.37 6.59 -32.10
CA THR A 824 8.00 6.08 -31.88
C THR A 824 7.73 4.73 -32.53
N THR A 825 8.30 4.49 -33.72
CA THR A 825 8.14 3.22 -34.43
C THR A 825 9.09 2.16 -33.87
N ARG A 826 8.55 0.98 -33.55
CA ARG A 826 9.31 -0.19 -33.12
C ARG A 826 9.58 -1.09 -34.33
N LEU A 827 10.85 -1.42 -34.52
CA LEU A 827 11.38 -2.15 -35.66
C LEU A 827 12.04 -3.44 -35.19
N ARG A 828 12.04 -4.46 -36.05
CA ARG A 828 12.92 -5.62 -35.95
C ARG A 828 13.78 -5.68 -37.21
N PHE A 829 15.01 -6.13 -37.05
CA PHE A 829 15.92 -6.35 -38.17
C PHE A 829 16.10 -7.84 -38.35
N ARG A 830 15.58 -8.38 -39.45
CA ARG A 830 15.71 -9.78 -39.82
C ARG A 830 16.85 -9.95 -40.81
N HIS A 831 17.82 -10.78 -40.49
CA HIS A 831 18.90 -11.11 -41.39
C HIS A 831 18.37 -11.92 -42.59
N GLN A 832 18.58 -11.43 -43.81
CA GLN A 832 17.95 -11.98 -45.00
C GLN A 832 18.46 -13.39 -45.35
N ALA A 833 19.76 -13.64 -45.22
CA ALA A 833 20.38 -14.91 -45.60
C ALA A 833 20.15 -16.03 -44.56
N LEU A 834 20.27 -15.70 -43.28
CA LEU A 834 20.16 -16.68 -42.17
C LEU A 834 18.74 -16.77 -41.59
N GLY A 835 17.88 -15.77 -41.86
CA GLY A 835 16.52 -15.72 -41.32
C GLY A 835 16.42 -15.35 -39.83
N CYS A 836 17.54 -15.11 -39.15
CA CYS A 836 17.63 -14.76 -37.73
C CYS A 836 17.33 -13.28 -37.44
N TYR A 837 17.14 -12.90 -36.18
CA TYR A 837 16.76 -11.54 -35.75
C TYR A 837 17.84 -10.87 -34.91
N LEU A 838 18.12 -9.60 -35.18
CA LEU A 838 19.06 -8.79 -34.40
C LEU A 838 18.56 -8.63 -32.95
N ARG A 839 19.30 -9.15 -31.98
CA ARG A 839 18.89 -9.24 -30.58
C ARG A 839 19.98 -8.77 -29.63
N ALA A 840 19.59 -8.04 -28.58
CA ALA A 840 20.47 -7.65 -27.48
C ALA A 840 19.76 -7.88 -26.13
N ALA A 841 20.15 -8.94 -25.41
CA ALA A 841 19.42 -9.44 -24.24
C ALA A 841 20.23 -9.44 -22.95
N ASN A 842 20.89 -8.30 -22.65
CA ASN A 842 21.64 -8.05 -21.41
C ASN A 842 22.75 -9.06 -21.06
N ALA A 843 23.12 -9.96 -21.97
CA ALA A 843 24.32 -10.80 -21.83
C ALA A 843 25.55 -9.90 -21.91
N ILE A 844 26.42 -9.95 -20.89
CA ILE A 844 27.59 -9.07 -20.79
C ILE A 844 28.80 -9.78 -21.38
N LEU A 845 29.49 -9.12 -22.31
CA LEU A 845 30.74 -9.62 -22.86
C LEU A 845 31.86 -9.58 -21.80
N PRO A 846 32.86 -10.46 -21.88
CA PRO A 846 34.02 -10.41 -21.00
C PRO A 846 34.84 -9.11 -21.16
N GLN A 847 35.93 -8.99 -20.39
CA GLN A 847 36.77 -7.78 -20.37
C GLN A 847 37.28 -7.34 -21.76
N TRP A 848 37.53 -8.28 -22.68
CA TRP A 848 37.95 -7.98 -24.05
C TRP A 848 36.87 -7.28 -24.89
N GLY A 849 35.59 -7.41 -24.51
CA GLY A 849 34.44 -6.69 -25.07
C GLY A 849 34.01 -5.52 -24.18
N PHE A 850 34.93 -5.01 -23.35
CA PHE A 850 34.73 -3.85 -22.47
C PHE A 850 33.55 -3.96 -21.50
N LYS A 851 33.11 -5.17 -21.14
CA LYS A 851 31.90 -5.42 -20.34
C LYS A 851 30.64 -4.77 -20.93
N GLN A 852 30.59 -4.62 -22.26
CA GLN A 852 29.41 -4.14 -22.99
C GLN A 852 28.43 -5.29 -23.25
N VAL A 853 27.20 -4.96 -23.63
CA VAL A 853 26.16 -5.97 -23.90
C VAL A 853 26.40 -6.63 -25.27
N GLU A 854 26.29 -7.95 -25.31
CA GLU A 854 26.41 -8.75 -26.53
C GLU A 854 25.23 -8.47 -27.48
N VAL A 855 25.57 -8.23 -28.75
CA VAL A 855 24.60 -8.21 -29.85
C VAL A 855 24.76 -9.51 -30.62
N SER A 856 23.66 -10.23 -30.82
CA SER A 856 23.63 -11.55 -31.46
C SER A 856 22.46 -11.65 -32.45
N CYS A 857 22.47 -12.68 -33.31
CA CYS A 857 21.38 -12.95 -34.22
C CYS A 857 20.62 -14.21 -33.76
N ASP A 858 19.41 -13.99 -33.25
CA ASP A 858 18.54 -15.04 -32.70
C ASP A 858 17.87 -15.84 -33.82
N LYS A 859 18.03 -17.15 -33.78
CA LYS A 859 17.51 -18.07 -34.80
C LYS A 859 15.98 -18.16 -34.74
N GLU A 860 15.39 -17.93 -33.57
CA GLU A 860 13.95 -18.06 -33.38
C GLU A 860 13.20 -16.78 -33.76
N ASN A 861 12.12 -16.91 -34.53
CA ASN A 861 11.20 -15.81 -34.75
C ASN A 861 10.18 -15.73 -33.61
N ASN A 862 10.53 -15.00 -32.55
CA ASN A 862 9.58 -14.67 -31.49
C ASN A 862 9.19 -13.18 -31.56
N PRO A 863 8.05 -12.83 -32.16
CA PRO A 863 7.57 -11.45 -32.21
C PRO A 863 7.29 -10.82 -30.85
N MET A 864 7.18 -11.60 -29.77
CA MET A 864 6.96 -11.09 -28.42
C MET A 864 8.27 -10.77 -27.67
N ASP A 865 9.44 -11.14 -28.23
CA ASP A 865 10.72 -10.83 -27.61
C ASP A 865 11.08 -9.34 -27.78
N GLN A 866 10.93 -8.58 -26.70
CA GLN A 866 11.25 -7.15 -26.66
C GLN A 866 12.75 -6.87 -26.89
N HIS A 867 13.65 -7.84 -26.68
CA HIS A 867 15.07 -7.69 -26.95
C HIS A 867 15.41 -7.69 -28.44
N THR A 868 14.47 -8.05 -29.31
CA THR A 868 14.59 -7.92 -30.77
C THR A 868 14.05 -6.58 -31.28
N TYR A 869 13.41 -5.78 -30.44
CA TYR A 869 12.83 -4.51 -30.82
C TYR A 869 13.90 -3.40 -30.79
N TRP A 870 13.93 -2.62 -31.85
CA TRP A 870 14.79 -1.48 -32.03
C TRP A 870 13.96 -0.25 -32.37
N ASN A 871 14.44 0.94 -32.00
CA ASN A 871 13.92 2.19 -32.51
C ASN A 871 15.08 3.09 -32.97
N VAL A 872 14.77 4.01 -33.87
CA VAL A 872 15.72 5.06 -34.26
C VAL A 872 15.67 6.14 -33.18
N GLU A 873 16.76 6.30 -32.43
CA GLU A 873 16.86 7.29 -31.35
C GLU A 873 17.25 8.66 -31.93
N SER A 874 18.47 8.77 -32.46
CA SER A 874 18.94 9.97 -33.13
C SER A 874 18.89 9.81 -34.65
N HIS A 875 18.60 10.91 -35.35
CA HIS A 875 18.46 10.93 -36.80
C HIS A 875 18.95 12.26 -37.38
N TRP A 876 19.80 12.18 -38.41
CA TRP A 876 20.31 13.32 -39.17
C TRP A 876 20.16 13.10 -40.67
N ASN A 877 19.54 14.07 -41.34
CA ASN A 877 19.43 14.14 -42.79
C ASN A 877 19.09 15.58 -43.21
N ASP A 878 20.01 16.26 -43.89
CA ASP A 878 19.86 17.69 -44.28
C ASP A 878 18.69 17.95 -45.23
N ARG A 879 18.18 16.91 -45.89
CA ARG A 879 17.08 17.01 -46.85
C ARG A 879 15.70 16.92 -46.19
N LEU A 880 15.62 16.54 -44.92
CA LEU A 880 14.37 16.33 -44.20
C LEU A 880 14.12 17.43 -43.17
N PRO A 881 12.87 17.89 -42.98
CA PRO A 881 12.56 18.90 -41.98
C PRO A 881 12.70 18.32 -40.56
N PRO A 882 13.11 19.14 -39.58
CA PRO A 882 13.12 18.73 -38.18
C PRO A 882 11.70 18.40 -37.69
N GLY A 883 11.56 17.38 -36.83
CA GLY A 883 10.30 16.98 -36.24
C GLY A 883 9.86 17.86 -35.07
N ASP A 884 8.56 17.83 -34.72
CA ASP A 884 8.01 18.56 -33.57
C ASP A 884 8.12 17.73 -32.26
N THR A 885 8.81 18.28 -31.26
CA THR A 885 9.04 17.65 -29.96
C THR A 885 7.77 17.41 -29.14
N LYS A 886 6.70 18.17 -29.41
CA LYS A 886 5.44 18.09 -28.65
C LYS A 886 4.76 16.72 -28.76
N PHE A 887 5.09 15.94 -29.79
CA PHE A 887 4.54 14.61 -30.01
C PHE A 887 5.23 13.50 -29.20
N TYR A 888 6.26 13.77 -28.37
CA TYR A 888 7.07 12.71 -27.73
C TYR A 888 6.89 12.52 -26.22
N LYS A 889 5.73 12.92 -25.65
CA LYS A 889 5.49 12.67 -24.22
C LYS A 889 5.26 11.19 -23.89
N SER A 890 6.12 10.62 -23.04
CA SER A 890 5.88 9.36 -22.33
C SER A 890 4.93 9.52 -21.13
N PRO A 891 4.06 8.53 -20.85
CA PRO A 891 3.22 8.53 -19.65
C PRO A 891 4.04 8.10 -18.42
N PHE A 892 3.77 8.73 -17.28
CA PHE A 892 4.49 8.48 -16.02
C PHE A 892 4.57 7.00 -15.62
N LEU A 893 3.46 6.25 -15.72
CA LEU A 893 3.43 4.84 -15.30
C LEU A 893 4.39 3.96 -16.10
N ARG A 894 4.56 4.26 -17.39
CA ARG A 894 5.51 3.56 -18.25
C ARG A 894 6.95 3.87 -17.84
N ASP A 895 7.26 5.15 -17.60
CA ASP A 895 8.60 5.57 -17.19
C ASP A 895 8.95 5.06 -15.80
N PHE A 896 7.98 5.06 -14.89
CA PHE A 896 8.08 4.48 -13.56
C PHE A 896 8.42 2.98 -13.64
N TRP A 897 7.67 2.22 -14.44
CA TRP A 897 7.94 0.79 -14.62
C TRP A 897 9.31 0.56 -15.27
N HIS A 898 9.63 1.30 -16.33
CA HIS A 898 10.92 1.18 -17.03
C HIS A 898 12.12 1.47 -16.13
N LEU A 899 12.06 2.54 -15.36
CA LEU A 899 13.13 2.87 -14.43
C LEU A 899 13.27 1.78 -13.35
N ASN A 900 12.17 1.29 -12.77
CA ASN A 900 12.25 0.25 -11.74
C ASN A 900 12.79 -1.09 -12.28
N VAL A 901 12.41 -1.49 -13.49
CA VAL A 901 13.00 -2.68 -14.13
C VAL A 901 14.48 -2.46 -14.39
N ALA A 902 14.88 -1.30 -14.92
CA ALA A 902 16.30 -0.98 -15.10
C ALA A 902 17.07 -1.01 -13.77
N MET A 903 16.51 -0.45 -12.68
CA MET A 903 17.10 -0.53 -11.34
C MET A 903 17.29 -1.97 -10.86
N ILE A 904 16.31 -2.85 -11.07
CA ILE A 904 16.39 -4.28 -10.70
C ILE A 904 17.46 -4.99 -11.53
N THR A 905 17.46 -4.80 -12.85
CA THR A 905 18.44 -5.40 -13.76
C THR A 905 19.86 -4.96 -13.42
N SER A 906 20.09 -3.66 -13.20
CA SER A 906 21.40 -3.13 -12.78
C SER A 906 21.81 -3.64 -11.40
N ASN A 907 20.88 -3.79 -10.48
CA ASN A 907 21.17 -4.35 -9.16
C ASN A 907 21.57 -5.84 -9.22
N ASN A 908 20.96 -6.60 -10.13
CA ASN A 908 21.34 -7.99 -10.40
C ASN A 908 22.69 -8.11 -11.13
N ALA A 909 23.11 -7.08 -11.85
CA ALA A 909 24.40 -7.03 -12.55
C ALA A 909 25.59 -6.65 -11.64
N LEU A 910 25.36 -6.26 -10.39
CA LEU A 910 26.40 -5.95 -9.38
C LEU A 910 26.99 -7.23 -8.74
N ILE A 911 27.31 -8.21 -9.57
CA ILE A 911 27.92 -9.47 -9.14
C ILE A 911 29.40 -9.20 -8.82
N PRO A 912 29.91 -9.67 -7.67
CA PRO A 912 31.34 -9.56 -7.36
C PRO A 912 32.16 -10.25 -8.45
N ASP A 913 33.16 -9.54 -8.96
CA ASP A 913 34.12 -10.09 -9.91
C ASP A 913 35.06 -11.02 -9.13
N PRO A 914 35.06 -12.34 -9.40
CA PRO A 914 35.87 -13.29 -8.62
C PRO A 914 37.37 -13.03 -8.76
N ASP A 915 37.79 -12.36 -9.83
CA ASP A 915 39.18 -12.04 -10.12
C ASP A 915 39.62 -10.71 -9.49
N LYS A 916 38.68 -9.94 -8.90
CA LYS A 916 38.96 -8.66 -8.23
C LYS A 916 38.75 -8.79 -6.72
N GLU A 917 39.84 -8.74 -5.96
CA GLU A 917 39.76 -8.64 -4.51
C GLU A 917 39.21 -7.27 -4.08
N ASP A 918 37.96 -7.22 -3.62
CA ASP A 918 37.38 -6.05 -2.95
C ASP A 918 37.69 -6.12 -1.44
N ILE A 919 38.74 -5.41 -1.03
CA ILE A 919 39.18 -5.33 0.37
C ILE A 919 38.16 -4.67 1.32
N LEU A 920 37.14 -3.99 0.78
CA LEU A 920 36.09 -3.34 1.57
C LEU A 920 34.87 -4.24 1.74
N ALA A 921 34.64 -5.17 0.80
CA ALA A 921 33.50 -6.07 0.83
C ALA A 921 33.56 -7.01 2.02
N SER A 922 32.40 -7.35 2.57
CA SER A 922 32.28 -8.32 3.66
C SER A 922 31.10 -9.25 3.43
N LYS A 923 31.23 -10.49 3.92
CA LYS A 923 30.19 -11.51 3.75
C LYS A 923 29.18 -11.39 4.89
N PRO A 924 27.91 -11.77 4.66
CA PRO A 924 26.87 -11.74 5.71
C PRO A 924 27.25 -12.44 7.02
N PHE A 925 28.03 -13.52 6.94
CA PHE A 925 28.52 -14.26 8.12
C PHE A 925 29.54 -13.47 8.96
N ASP A 926 30.20 -12.48 8.36
CA ASP A 926 31.18 -11.65 9.05
C ASP A 926 30.52 -10.65 10.00
N TRP A 927 29.26 -10.30 9.75
CA TRP A 927 28.63 -9.15 10.42
C TRP A 927 28.29 -9.40 11.90
N PRO A 928 27.54 -10.45 12.30
CA PRO A 928 27.09 -10.60 13.69
C PRO A 928 28.23 -10.63 14.72
N PHE A 929 29.41 -11.10 14.30
CA PHE A 929 30.60 -11.20 15.15
C PHE A 929 31.65 -10.13 14.88
N ILE A 930 31.40 -9.21 13.94
CA ILE A 930 32.34 -8.20 13.46
C ILE A 930 33.67 -8.88 13.11
N HIS A 931 33.68 -9.79 12.14
CA HIS A 931 34.93 -10.40 11.67
C HIS A 931 35.81 -9.37 10.94
N LEU A 932 35.20 -8.50 10.15
CA LEU A 932 35.86 -7.45 9.40
C LEU A 932 35.13 -6.11 9.64
N GLY A 933 35.89 -5.03 9.78
CA GLY A 933 35.38 -3.67 9.73
C GLY A 933 35.71 -2.99 8.40
N LEU A 934 35.18 -1.79 8.17
CA LEU A 934 35.32 -1.10 6.89
C LEU A 934 36.10 0.22 7.06
N ARG A 935 37.14 0.43 6.27
CA ARG A 935 37.89 1.69 6.20
C ARG A 935 37.10 2.72 5.40
N MET A 936 36.70 3.83 6.02
CA MET A 936 35.81 4.82 5.38
C MET A 936 36.52 5.94 4.63
N CYS A 937 37.84 6.06 4.74
CA CYS A 937 38.61 7.11 4.09
C CYS A 937 40.04 6.63 3.85
N GLY A 938 40.91 7.50 3.35
CA GLY A 938 42.33 7.18 3.26
C GLY A 938 42.95 6.90 4.64
N TRP A 939 43.99 6.07 4.66
CA TRP A 939 44.61 5.57 5.90
C TRP A 939 45.98 6.21 6.24
N GLY A 940 46.38 7.25 5.52
CA GLY A 940 47.65 7.94 5.75
C GLY A 940 47.76 8.66 7.10
N ASP A 941 48.97 8.87 7.60
CA ASP A 941 49.22 9.37 8.96
C ASP A 941 48.70 10.79 9.24
N THR A 942 48.69 11.65 8.23
CA THR A 942 48.31 13.07 8.35
C THR A 942 46.80 13.31 8.25
N GLN A 943 46.04 12.33 7.76
CA GLN A 943 44.58 12.45 7.61
C GLN A 943 43.84 11.81 8.80
N LEU A 944 42.67 12.38 9.08
CA LEU A 944 41.74 11.87 10.08
C LEU A 944 41.09 10.58 9.57
N LYS A 945 41.20 9.49 10.34
CA LYS A 945 40.73 8.17 9.90
C LYS A 945 39.40 7.80 10.55
N TYR A 946 38.49 7.23 9.77
CA TYR A 946 37.22 6.69 10.25
C TYR A 946 37.10 5.22 9.89
N TYR A 947 36.75 4.39 10.86
CA TYR A 947 36.59 2.95 10.69
C TYR A 947 35.15 2.57 11.06
N LEU A 948 34.44 1.91 10.16
CA LEU A 948 33.11 1.42 10.45
C LEU A 948 33.23 0.06 11.12
N MET A 949 32.91 0.03 12.41
CA MET A 949 32.75 -1.19 13.20
C MET A 949 31.67 -0.98 14.24
N GLY A 950 31.11 -2.07 14.76
CA GLY A 950 30.19 -2.05 15.88
C GLY A 950 30.86 -1.95 17.24
N THR A 951 30.11 -1.61 18.29
CA THR A 951 30.58 -1.79 19.67
C THR A 951 30.55 -3.28 20.02
N PRO A 952 31.69 -3.96 20.27
CA PRO A 952 31.74 -5.42 20.37
C PRO A 952 30.81 -6.03 21.41
N ILE A 953 30.65 -5.37 22.56
CA ILE A 953 29.75 -5.83 23.63
C ILE A 953 28.30 -5.85 23.16
N ILE A 954 27.88 -4.86 22.38
CA ILE A 954 26.52 -4.76 21.85
C ILE A 954 26.30 -5.83 20.78
N TRP A 955 27.22 -5.97 19.85
CA TRP A 955 27.07 -6.89 18.71
C TRP A 955 27.16 -8.36 19.11
N TRP A 956 28.14 -8.72 19.95
CA TRP A 956 28.26 -10.09 20.45
C TRP A 956 27.15 -10.43 21.43
N GLY A 957 26.81 -9.50 22.34
CA GLY A 957 25.72 -9.69 23.29
C GLY A 957 24.37 -9.87 22.60
N SER A 958 24.07 -9.03 21.61
CA SER A 958 22.83 -9.13 20.83
C SER A 958 22.77 -10.38 19.96
N THR A 959 23.87 -10.76 19.30
CA THR A 959 23.93 -12.02 18.54
C THR A 959 23.76 -13.24 19.45
N LEU A 960 24.42 -13.27 20.61
CA LEU A 960 24.26 -14.33 21.60
C LEU A 960 22.81 -14.41 22.10
N SER A 961 22.16 -13.25 22.29
CA SER A 961 20.78 -13.19 22.78
C SER A 961 19.78 -13.87 21.84
N LEU A 962 20.01 -13.86 20.52
CA LEU A 962 19.17 -14.57 19.55
C LEU A 962 19.20 -16.09 19.79
N GLY A 963 20.40 -16.64 20.01
CA GLY A 963 20.56 -18.06 20.35
C GLY A 963 19.94 -18.41 21.70
N VAL A 964 20.16 -17.57 22.72
CA VAL A 964 19.55 -17.75 24.05
C VAL A 964 18.03 -17.70 23.98
N ALA A 965 17.45 -16.78 23.20
CA ALA A 965 16.00 -16.66 23.02
C ALA A 965 15.41 -17.91 22.36
N LEU A 966 16.05 -18.45 21.31
CA LEU A 966 15.63 -19.69 20.65
C LEU A 966 15.68 -20.89 21.59
N VAL A 967 16.78 -21.06 22.33
CA VAL A 967 16.92 -22.15 23.31
C VAL A 967 15.88 -22.00 24.41
N SER A 968 15.64 -20.77 24.90
CA SER A 968 14.65 -20.50 25.94
C SER A 968 13.24 -20.83 25.47
N LEU A 969 12.87 -20.41 24.25
CA LEU A 969 11.59 -20.75 23.63
C LEU A 969 11.43 -22.28 23.50
N LEU A 970 12.44 -22.98 22.99
CA LEU A 970 12.40 -24.44 22.87
C LEU A 970 12.22 -25.12 24.24
N VAL A 971 12.96 -24.68 25.26
CA VAL A 971 12.82 -25.21 26.62
C VAL A 971 11.41 -24.96 27.16
N TYR A 972 10.85 -23.76 26.99
CA TYR A 972 9.48 -23.47 27.43
C TYR A 972 8.45 -24.30 26.68
N LEU A 973 8.58 -24.48 25.36
CA LEU A 973 7.68 -25.33 24.57
C LEU A 973 7.75 -26.80 25.01
N LEU A 974 8.95 -27.34 25.26
CA LEU A 974 9.13 -28.70 25.76
C LEU A 974 8.52 -28.88 27.15
N ARG A 975 8.68 -27.89 28.04
CA ARG A 975 8.11 -27.91 29.39
C ARG A 975 6.59 -27.74 29.37
N TRP A 976 6.08 -26.90 28.48
CA TRP A 976 4.64 -26.75 28.24
C TRP A 976 4.01 -28.04 27.71
N GLN A 977 4.67 -28.72 26.76
CA GLN A 977 4.24 -30.04 26.28
C GLN A 977 4.24 -31.08 27.41
N ARG A 978 5.18 -30.98 28.36
CA ARG A 978 5.23 -31.78 29.59
C ARG A 978 4.30 -31.30 30.72
N LYS A 979 3.41 -30.34 30.44
CA LYS A 979 2.42 -29.78 31.38
C LYS A 979 2.99 -29.01 32.57
N TYR A 980 4.23 -28.52 32.47
CA TYR A 980 4.73 -27.51 33.40
C TYR A 980 4.16 -26.14 33.01
N ASN A 981 3.61 -25.40 33.98
CA ASN A 981 3.16 -24.02 33.78
C ASN A 981 4.24 -23.06 34.29
N ASP A 982 5.07 -22.54 33.38
CA ASP A 982 6.22 -21.69 33.73
C ASP A 982 5.85 -20.22 33.93
N MET A 983 4.81 -19.74 33.24
CA MET A 983 4.41 -18.32 33.17
C MET A 983 2.89 -18.20 33.12
N ASP A 984 2.36 -17.08 33.58
CA ASP A 984 0.94 -16.77 33.38
C ASP A 984 0.66 -16.49 31.90
N ALA A 985 -0.58 -16.70 31.43
CA ALA A 985 -0.93 -16.56 30.01
C ALA A 985 -0.53 -15.18 29.42
N ARG A 986 -0.70 -14.11 30.20
CA ARG A 986 -0.30 -12.76 29.79
C ARG A 986 1.22 -12.58 29.69
N GLU A 987 1.97 -13.19 30.60
CA GLU A 987 3.44 -13.14 30.58
C GLU A 987 3.97 -13.93 29.36
N TRP A 988 3.33 -15.06 29.04
CA TRP A 988 3.62 -15.84 27.84
C TRP A 988 3.34 -15.09 26.53
N ASP A 989 2.16 -14.45 26.42
CA ASP A 989 1.80 -13.68 25.23
C ASP A 989 2.75 -12.51 25.01
N HIS A 990 3.14 -11.81 26.09
CA HIS A 990 4.13 -10.73 26.04
C HIS A 990 5.51 -11.23 25.59
N PHE A 991 5.99 -12.34 26.17
CA PHE A 991 7.25 -12.98 25.78
C PHE A 991 7.27 -13.35 24.30
N LEU A 992 6.20 -13.98 23.81
CA LEU A 992 6.09 -14.34 22.39
C LEU A 992 5.97 -13.11 21.49
N TYR A 993 5.20 -12.10 21.87
CA TYR A 993 5.00 -10.90 21.06
C TYR A 993 6.33 -10.16 20.83
N VAL A 994 7.06 -9.83 21.89
CA VAL A 994 8.35 -9.13 21.78
C VAL A 994 9.37 -10.02 21.07
N GLY A 995 9.41 -11.32 21.42
CA GLY A 995 10.28 -12.30 20.80
C GLY A 995 10.05 -12.43 19.29
N LYS A 996 8.80 -12.44 18.82
CA LYS A 996 8.45 -12.51 17.39
C LYS A 996 8.90 -11.25 16.64
N ILE A 997 8.59 -10.06 17.16
CA ILE A 997 8.97 -8.79 16.51
C ILE A 997 10.50 -8.69 16.37
N ALA A 998 11.24 -9.00 17.42
CA ALA A 998 12.69 -8.97 17.40
C ALA A 998 13.30 -10.09 16.54
N PHE A 999 12.86 -11.34 16.68
CA PHE A 999 13.45 -12.46 15.95
C PHE A 999 13.09 -12.46 14.46
N LEU A 1000 11.80 -12.32 14.12
CA LEU A 1000 11.37 -12.27 12.72
C LEU A 1000 11.88 -11.01 12.02
N GLY A 1001 11.95 -9.89 12.75
CA GLY A 1001 12.57 -8.67 12.24
C GLY A 1001 14.03 -8.88 11.87
N TRP A 1002 14.80 -9.57 12.72
CA TRP A 1002 16.17 -9.96 12.41
C TRP A 1002 16.24 -10.90 11.19
N VAL A 1003 15.40 -11.93 11.13
CA VAL A 1003 15.36 -12.88 10.00
C VAL A 1003 15.10 -12.17 8.67
N PHE A 1004 14.07 -11.33 8.59
CA PHE A 1004 13.70 -10.64 7.34
C PHE A 1004 14.73 -9.60 6.87
N HIS A 1005 15.58 -9.10 7.77
CA HIS A 1005 16.64 -8.16 7.43
C HIS A 1005 18.02 -8.83 7.28
N TYR A 1006 18.21 -10.07 7.74
CA TYR A 1006 19.47 -10.81 7.63
C TYR A 1006 19.48 -11.86 6.52
N VAL A 1007 18.48 -12.74 6.50
CA VAL A 1007 18.45 -13.92 5.62
C VAL A 1007 18.48 -13.58 4.14
N PRO A 1008 17.82 -12.50 3.65
CA PRO A 1008 17.93 -12.14 2.24
C PRO A 1008 19.38 -11.93 1.79
N PHE A 1009 20.24 -11.36 2.64
CA PHE A 1009 21.65 -11.17 2.31
C PHE A 1009 22.44 -12.48 2.23
N LEU A 1010 22.00 -13.56 2.89
CA LEU A 1010 22.61 -14.89 2.75
C LEU A 1010 22.36 -15.53 1.38
N ILE A 1011 21.28 -15.09 0.69
CA ILE A 1011 20.83 -15.64 -0.59
C ILE A 1011 21.26 -14.74 -1.76
N MET A 1012 21.48 -13.44 -1.52
CA MET A 1012 21.85 -12.47 -2.55
C MET A 1012 23.29 -12.69 -3.06
N GLY A 1013 23.43 -12.89 -4.37
CA GLY A 1013 24.73 -13.02 -5.08
C GLY A 1013 25.38 -11.70 -5.51
N ARG A 1014 25.25 -10.63 -4.72
CA ARG A 1014 25.82 -9.30 -5.04
C ARG A 1014 26.87 -8.87 -4.01
N VAL A 1015 27.63 -7.82 -4.33
CA VAL A 1015 28.59 -7.22 -3.38
C VAL A 1015 27.86 -6.69 -2.13
N THR A 1016 28.38 -7.01 -0.94
CA THR A 1016 27.82 -6.58 0.34
C THR A 1016 28.90 -6.02 1.28
N TYR A 1017 28.46 -5.20 2.24
CA TYR A 1017 29.31 -4.46 3.17
C TYR A 1017 28.72 -4.47 4.57
N LEU A 1018 29.54 -4.18 5.60
CA LEU A 1018 29.14 -4.24 7.01
C LEU A 1018 27.93 -3.36 7.36
N HIS A 1019 27.77 -2.19 6.72
CA HIS A 1019 26.66 -1.27 7.00
C HIS A 1019 25.28 -1.89 6.72
N HIS A 1020 25.19 -2.88 5.82
CA HIS A 1020 23.95 -3.59 5.52
C HIS A 1020 23.36 -4.32 6.73
N TYR A 1021 24.18 -4.66 7.73
CA TYR A 1021 23.72 -5.30 8.96
C TYR A 1021 23.16 -4.32 9.99
N LEU A 1022 23.36 -3.01 9.84
CA LEU A 1022 22.95 -2.02 10.84
C LEU A 1022 21.42 -1.96 11.08
N PRO A 1023 20.55 -2.09 10.06
CA PRO A 1023 19.11 -2.23 10.29
C PRO A 1023 18.79 -3.54 11.03
N THR A 1024 19.47 -4.63 10.69
CA THR A 1024 19.32 -5.96 11.28
C THR A 1024 19.74 -5.99 12.75
N LEU A 1025 20.82 -5.29 13.09
CA LEU A 1025 21.33 -5.14 14.45
C LEU A 1025 20.27 -4.56 15.40
N TYR A 1026 19.39 -3.66 14.92
CA TYR A 1026 18.37 -3.05 15.76
C TYR A 1026 17.44 -4.10 16.38
N PHE A 1027 17.03 -5.08 15.57
CA PHE A 1027 16.22 -6.20 16.03
C PHE A 1027 16.97 -7.14 16.97
N ALA A 1028 18.27 -7.36 16.75
CA ALA A 1028 19.10 -8.11 17.68
C ALA A 1028 19.24 -7.39 19.03
N VAL A 1029 19.36 -6.06 19.05
CA VAL A 1029 19.40 -5.24 20.27
C VAL A 1029 18.07 -5.28 21.02
N LEU A 1030 16.93 -5.26 20.32
CA LEU A 1030 15.62 -5.47 20.94
C LEU A 1030 15.53 -6.86 21.60
N MET A 1031 16.03 -7.91 20.93
CA MET A 1031 16.10 -9.25 21.52
C MET A 1031 17.00 -9.28 22.76
N PHE A 1032 18.12 -8.58 22.73
CA PHE A 1032 19.05 -8.55 23.85
C PHE A 1032 18.41 -7.93 25.10
N SER A 1033 17.77 -6.78 24.94
CA SER A 1033 17.00 -6.16 26.01
C SER A 1033 15.87 -7.07 26.50
N HIS A 1034 15.17 -7.76 25.58
CA HIS A 1034 14.09 -8.66 25.93
C HIS A 1034 14.55 -9.86 26.78
N VAL A 1035 15.66 -10.50 26.41
CA VAL A 1035 16.25 -11.62 27.16
C VAL A 1035 16.69 -11.18 28.55
N LEU A 1036 17.35 -10.01 28.67
CA LEU A 1036 17.73 -9.46 29.97
C LEU A 1036 16.51 -9.08 30.81
N ASP A 1037 15.48 -8.53 30.19
CA ASP A 1037 14.24 -8.18 30.89
C ASP A 1037 13.56 -9.42 31.47
N HIS A 1038 13.42 -10.47 30.67
CA HIS A 1038 12.78 -11.71 31.04
C HIS A 1038 13.51 -12.45 32.18
N PHE A 1039 14.82 -12.64 32.04
CA PHE A 1039 15.60 -13.43 33.01
C PHE A 1039 16.04 -12.64 34.24
N VAL A 1040 16.19 -11.31 34.14
CA VAL A 1040 16.75 -10.48 35.21
C VAL A 1040 15.75 -9.49 35.76
N PHE A 1041 15.29 -8.52 34.96
CA PHE A 1041 14.59 -7.34 35.49
C PHE A 1041 13.14 -7.64 35.91
N THR A 1042 12.45 -8.48 35.15
CA THR A 1042 11.08 -8.92 35.42
C THR A 1042 11.04 -10.20 36.28
N SER A 1043 12.18 -10.88 36.43
CA SER A 1043 12.28 -12.10 37.25
C SER A 1043 11.87 -11.85 38.70
N LYS A 1044 10.92 -12.67 39.18
CA LYS A 1044 10.45 -12.69 40.58
C LYS A 1044 11.47 -13.32 41.54
N ARG A 1045 12.50 -14.01 41.02
CA ARG A 1045 13.50 -14.75 41.80
C ARG A 1045 14.68 -13.90 42.25
N LEU A 1046 14.96 -12.79 41.54
CA LEU A 1046 16.10 -11.94 41.83
C LEU A 1046 15.70 -10.74 42.68
N SER A 1047 16.56 -10.37 43.63
CA SER A 1047 16.37 -9.19 44.48
C SER A 1047 16.51 -7.89 43.68
N HIS A 1048 15.89 -6.81 44.16
CA HIS A 1048 16.07 -5.47 43.55
C HIS A 1048 17.54 -5.06 43.51
N GLN A 1049 18.33 -5.36 44.56
CA GLN A 1049 19.76 -5.08 44.58
C GLN A 1049 20.50 -5.80 43.46
N THR A 1050 20.21 -7.09 43.23
CA THR A 1050 20.78 -7.86 42.13
C THR A 1050 20.44 -7.23 40.77
N LYS A 1051 19.18 -6.80 40.58
CA LYS A 1051 18.74 -6.14 39.34
C LYS A 1051 19.51 -4.83 39.11
N THR A 1052 19.66 -4.00 40.15
CA THR A 1052 20.43 -2.76 40.07
C THR A 1052 21.91 -3.01 39.77
N VAL A 1053 22.52 -4.03 40.39
CA VAL A 1053 23.91 -4.42 40.12
C VAL A 1053 24.08 -4.87 38.67
N VAL A 1054 23.19 -5.73 38.16
CA VAL A 1054 23.26 -6.20 36.77
C VAL A 1054 23.08 -5.03 35.79
N PHE A 1055 22.10 -4.16 36.02
CA PHE A 1055 21.91 -2.95 35.20
C PHE A 1055 23.14 -2.03 35.24
N GLY A 1056 23.74 -1.83 36.41
CA GLY A 1056 24.96 -1.03 36.60
C GLY A 1056 26.17 -1.63 35.87
N ILE A 1057 26.33 -2.96 35.89
CA ILE A 1057 27.38 -3.66 35.15
C ILE A 1057 27.22 -3.45 33.65
N PHE A 1058 26.03 -3.73 33.08
CA PHE A 1058 25.79 -3.54 31.65
C PHE A 1058 25.97 -2.08 31.23
N THR A 1059 25.43 -1.14 32.01
CA THR A 1059 25.60 0.30 31.77
C THR A 1059 27.07 0.71 31.74
N THR A 1060 27.86 0.24 32.72
CA THR A 1060 29.29 0.52 32.79
C THR A 1060 30.04 -0.08 31.62
N LEU A 1061 29.73 -1.32 31.24
CA LEU A 1061 30.33 -2.00 30.09
C LEU A 1061 30.03 -1.27 28.78
N LEU A 1062 28.78 -0.83 28.56
CA LEU A 1062 28.38 -0.08 27.37
C LEU A 1062 29.12 1.25 27.27
N ILE A 1063 29.16 2.03 28.35
CA ILE A 1063 29.86 3.32 28.39
C ILE A 1063 31.37 3.12 28.21
N PHE A 1064 31.96 2.14 28.89
CA PHE A 1064 33.38 1.82 28.77
C PHE A 1064 33.75 1.42 27.34
N SER A 1065 33.00 0.49 26.74
CA SER A 1065 33.27 0.03 25.38
C SER A 1065 33.08 1.14 24.35
N PHE A 1066 32.05 1.98 24.50
CA PHE A 1066 31.88 3.17 23.68
C PHE A 1066 33.06 4.11 23.81
N TRP A 1067 33.47 4.44 25.04
CA TRP A 1067 34.59 5.34 25.28
C TRP A 1067 35.90 4.81 24.68
N TRP A 1068 36.12 3.50 24.77
CA TRP A 1068 37.30 2.83 24.20
C TRP A 1068 37.34 2.96 22.67
N PHE A 1069 36.20 2.76 21.99
CA PHE A 1069 36.12 2.78 20.52
C PHE A 1069 35.62 4.11 19.94
N LYS A 1070 35.43 5.17 20.75
CA LYS A 1070 34.81 6.42 20.28
C LYS A 1070 35.56 7.07 19.12
N ASP A 1071 36.88 6.97 19.09
CA ASP A 1071 37.73 7.65 18.11
C ASP A 1071 37.63 6.99 16.73
N VAL A 1072 37.20 5.74 16.66
CA VAL A 1072 36.86 5.06 15.41
C VAL A 1072 35.70 5.75 14.69
N ALA A 1073 34.73 6.28 15.46
CA ALA A 1073 33.61 7.05 14.94
C ALA A 1073 33.89 8.57 14.90
N PHE A 1074 34.60 9.15 15.88
CA PHE A 1074 34.90 10.59 15.97
C PHE A 1074 36.12 11.05 15.18
N GLY A 1075 36.92 10.11 14.69
CA GLY A 1075 38.12 10.35 13.90
C GLY A 1075 39.40 10.07 14.69
N ILE A 1076 40.22 9.17 14.17
CA ILE A 1076 41.55 8.82 14.71
C ILE A 1076 42.58 9.80 14.14
N ASN A 1077 43.31 10.49 15.01
CA ASN A 1077 44.32 11.48 14.64
C ASN A 1077 45.73 10.89 14.69
N GLY A 1078 46.58 11.25 13.72
CA GLY A 1078 47.97 10.80 13.68
C GLY A 1078 48.16 9.36 13.18
N PRO A 1079 49.38 8.81 13.32
CA PRO A 1079 49.71 7.47 12.83
C PRO A 1079 48.89 6.38 13.53
N ILE A 1080 48.29 5.46 12.75
CA ILE A 1080 47.38 4.46 13.32
C ILE A 1080 48.08 3.49 14.27
N ASN A 1081 49.35 3.17 14.01
CA ASN A 1081 50.16 2.25 14.80
C ASN A 1081 50.50 2.78 16.22
N GLU A 1082 50.31 4.08 16.48
CA GLU A 1082 50.46 4.67 17.83
C GLU A 1082 49.23 4.41 18.71
N HIS A 1083 48.06 4.16 18.12
CA HIS A 1083 46.80 3.92 18.83
C HIS A 1083 46.65 2.45 19.24
N LYS A 1084 47.44 2.01 20.23
CA LYS A 1084 47.43 0.61 20.71
C LYS A 1084 46.10 0.20 21.34
N GLY A 1085 45.71 -1.07 21.15
CA GLY A 1085 44.57 -1.68 21.85
C GLY A 1085 43.21 -1.57 21.13
N LEU A 1086 43.18 -1.06 19.90
CA LEU A 1086 41.96 -1.02 19.06
C LEU A 1086 41.69 -2.38 18.39
N GLN A 1087 42.72 -3.18 18.13
CA GLN A 1087 42.57 -4.49 17.47
C GLN A 1087 42.30 -5.62 18.49
N TRP A 1088 41.04 -5.82 18.88
CA TRP A 1088 40.66 -6.97 19.74
C TRP A 1088 40.58 -8.28 18.96
N ARG A 1089 40.40 -8.22 17.63
CA ARG A 1089 40.46 -9.37 16.72
C ARG A 1089 41.52 -9.14 15.65
N LYS A 1090 42.32 -10.16 15.34
CA LYS A 1090 43.38 -10.10 14.32
C LYS A 1090 42.87 -9.72 12.93
N SER A 1091 41.65 -10.14 12.60
CA SER A 1091 41.00 -9.87 11.31
C SER A 1091 40.57 -8.40 11.13
N TRP A 1092 40.58 -7.58 12.19
CA TRP A 1092 40.33 -6.15 12.06
C TRP A 1092 41.55 -5.49 11.44
N ASN A 1093 41.43 -5.14 10.16
CA ASN A 1093 42.41 -4.41 9.35
C ASN A 1093 42.52 -2.93 9.78
N ILE A 1094 42.72 -2.68 11.08
CA ILE A 1094 42.86 -1.32 11.63
C ILE A 1094 44.28 -0.81 11.46
N TYR A 1095 45.28 -1.61 11.87
CA TYR A 1095 46.69 -1.27 11.75
C TYR A 1095 47.20 -1.54 10.33
N GLU A 1096 48.29 -0.87 9.96
CA GLU A 1096 49.04 -1.22 8.75
C GLU A 1096 49.95 -2.40 9.10
N GLU A 1097 49.92 -3.44 8.27
CA GLU A 1097 50.90 -4.53 8.36
C GLU A 1097 52.24 -3.96 7.88
N ASN A 1098 53.26 -4.05 8.74
CA ASN A 1098 54.64 -3.64 8.41
C ASN A 1098 55.27 -4.55 7.36
#